data_AF-A0A0N5CKS4-F1
#
_entry.id   AF-A0A0N5CKS4-F1
#
_cell.length_a   1.000
_cell.length_b   1.000
_cell.length_c   1.000
_cell.angle_alpha   90.00
_cell.angle_beta   90.00
_cell.angle_gamma   90.00
#
_symmetry.space_group_name_H-M   'P 1'
#
loop_
_entity.id
_entity.type
_entity.pdbx_description
1 polymer ?
#
loop_
_entity_poly.entity_id
_entity_poly.type
_entity_poly.pdbx_seq_one_letter_code
_entity_poly.pdbx_strand_id
1 'polypeptide(L)'
;MVSDLSDQENTFDDQETQLSILEAYVTNNTKPPVIRRNPRPGVHIYWRRRSFEYGSNDGNVDSSLAASILRCLSNNDETSLSAVHPTQLESNSTEDSAVRFSEVLSTLDCDDPASVAQHLFSILSSTNDNDQLQNELIDLFGLDQFDLVSKILSSRQAFLEDCRSCLNLLQLVSLDQTQAKKKKEPVCGQQITVHSSSDLHVRKLAKRQKKHLNKLIVKFNHQINEDGKSEWERLQNEIARNSDETVFTEQWVETSPRSQTPLPEDYPFVYNACHENNSHNYPFVYDACHGNDSQMFNFSGAELCLPNNCSRHNYGVYEEIHVPAVTAPQIKEMNQMNIDEFDDFAKKCFHGFEKLNVIQSVVFNQAYNSQENLLICAPTGAGKTNIALLSILNTLRKYLGDSKVCRNDFKIIYIAPMKALATEMTANFMNRLGKLNIRVRELTGDIKLSKKAIAETQMLVLTPEKWDVLTRKSMETPIMKLVKLLIIDEVHLLHDDRGPVIETIVARTLRQVEMSQEAIRIVGLSATLPNYVDVARFLRVNPSKGLFFFDSRFRPVPLFIGVRNPPLDEANVMREMDEICYDKVHQFVKNKHQVLVFVTARNATSKLAHTFRDQASKKGHLKDFLPANLDSPSYKSSSKSVKSCRNGMIIELFQLGFGIHHAGVPRRERLLTEKLFARGHITVLFCTSTLAWGVNLPAHAVVIRGTEIFDIHRGIYCDMGVLDVQQIFGRAGRPQYETAGHGIVITWKRNLSKYLNMLLRQAPIESQFISRICDNLNAEVALGTVLSISEAVEWLKYTYFFIRAKLNPLAYGIPHSHLSRDPELSDFLTHVVTEAAKKLDMNEMIRFDEINGYVVSTDLGRIASNYYIRYETIEIFLNSSTEVKLQPIMTDDMILMLIASATEFSQVKLRDEEFAELQELANICPLRLKRGVLSTVCGKVNCLMQAHISRAGIRTYSLLSESQFVQGNSDRLCRAVFEIALKKGWAQAANGALVLAKCLDRQIWVFQTPLRQLDFIRMDWINKIERKNLRYYQLYEMSEKELGSMLNCDGRTIYQAVRMLPVLLVDAAIKPVTSTIIQVSVTVTPDFQWYDNFHGPMNGLVFWIFVEDIDENFILHHDQVLLSKKKVRN
;
A
#
# COMPACT_ATOMS: atom_id res chain seq x y z
N MET A 1 -59.50 19.08 -12.29
CA MET A 1 -60.87 19.40 -11.83
C MET A 1 -61.01 18.82 -10.43
N VAL A 2 -61.17 19.69 -9.42
CA VAL A 2 -62.15 19.65 -8.31
C VAL A 2 -62.34 18.27 -7.63
N SER A 3 -62.21 18.00 -6.32
CA SER A 3 -62.13 18.79 -5.07
C SER A 3 -62.02 17.81 -3.88
N ASP A 4 -61.43 18.28 -2.78
CA ASP A 4 -61.79 18.16 -1.34
C ASP A 4 -62.76 17.10 -0.77
N LEU A 5 -62.52 16.87 0.55
CA LEU A 5 -63.38 16.46 1.68
C LEU A 5 -62.88 15.14 2.33
N SER A 6 -62.16 15.14 3.46
CA SER A 6 -62.48 15.56 4.86
C SER A 6 -63.19 14.48 5.68
N ASP A 7 -62.55 14.16 6.82
CA ASP A 7 -63.06 13.78 8.14
C ASP A 7 -63.94 12.53 8.33
N GLN A 8 -63.49 11.65 9.23
CA GLN A 8 -64.25 11.32 10.45
C GLN A 8 -63.39 10.55 11.48
N GLU A 9 -63.22 11.19 12.64
CA GLU A 9 -62.91 10.57 13.93
C GLU A 9 -64.09 9.70 14.40
N ASN A 10 -63.82 8.56 15.04
CA ASN A 10 -64.48 8.20 16.30
C ASN A 10 -63.81 7.02 17.01
N THR A 11 -63.48 7.29 18.26
CA THR A 11 -63.06 6.43 19.37
C THR A 11 -64.12 5.41 19.79
N PHE A 12 -63.69 4.23 20.27
CA PHE A 12 -64.37 3.49 21.34
C PHE A 12 -63.35 2.71 22.17
N ASP A 13 -63.33 3.02 23.47
CA ASP A 13 -62.60 2.36 24.56
C ASP A 13 -63.37 1.16 25.13
N ASP A 14 -62.59 0.33 25.84
CA ASP A 14 -62.90 -0.59 26.94
C ASP A 14 -63.65 -1.91 26.69
N GLN A 15 -62.97 -3.03 26.98
CA GLN A 15 -63.25 -3.83 28.19
C GLN A 15 -62.19 -4.94 28.43
N GLU A 16 -61.55 -4.88 29.60
CA GLU A 16 -60.88 -6.00 30.27
C GLU A 16 -61.88 -7.13 30.59
N THR A 17 -61.53 -8.40 30.34
CA THR A 17 -61.66 -9.48 31.34
C THR A 17 -61.04 -10.83 30.89
N GLN A 18 -60.39 -11.46 31.87
CA GLN A 18 -60.13 -12.91 32.05
C GLN A 18 -58.84 -13.55 31.51
N LEU A 19 -57.88 -13.61 32.44
CA LEU A 19 -56.85 -14.64 32.59
C LEU A 19 -57.43 -16.05 32.83
N SER A 20 -56.60 -17.04 32.49
CA SER A 20 -56.57 -18.46 32.90
C SER A 20 -57.21 -19.47 31.95
N ILE A 21 -56.36 -20.35 31.39
CA ILE A 21 -56.48 -21.81 31.21
C ILE A 21 -55.52 -22.20 30.06
N LEU A 22 -54.30 -22.64 30.42
CA LEU A 22 -53.43 -23.43 29.53
C LEU A 22 -52.44 -24.25 30.37
N GLU A 23 -52.99 -25.18 31.15
CA GLU A 23 -52.31 -26.38 31.62
C GLU A 23 -53.16 -27.59 31.19
N ALA A 24 -52.67 -28.37 30.22
CA ALA A 24 -52.80 -29.83 30.13
C ALA A 24 -52.43 -30.30 28.72
N TYR A 25 -51.77 -31.47 28.65
CA TYR A 25 -51.40 -32.24 27.47
C TYR A 25 -50.02 -32.01 26.85
N VAL A 26 -48.96 -32.38 27.58
CA VAL A 26 -47.88 -33.17 26.95
C VAL A 26 -47.41 -34.27 27.92
N THR A 27 -47.98 -35.47 27.76
CA THR A 27 -47.32 -36.74 28.11
C THR A 27 -47.33 -37.63 26.87
N ASN A 28 -46.16 -37.87 26.29
CA ASN A 28 -45.65 -39.23 26.10
C ASN A 28 -44.30 -39.27 25.37
N ASN A 29 -43.41 -40.05 25.98
CA ASN A 29 -42.08 -40.44 25.54
C ASN A 29 -42.05 -41.14 24.18
N THR A 30 -41.02 -40.85 23.38
CA THR A 30 -40.13 -41.90 22.82
C THR A 30 -38.72 -41.32 22.60
N LYS A 31 -37.69 -41.95 23.20
CA LYS A 31 -36.27 -41.64 23.01
C LYS A 31 -35.72 -42.36 21.76
N PRO A 32 -34.78 -41.75 21.01
CA PRO A 32 -33.76 -42.46 20.24
C PRO A 32 -32.34 -42.25 20.87
N PRO A 33 -31.30 -43.01 20.43
CA PRO A 33 -30.24 -43.48 21.32
C PRO A 33 -29.10 -42.50 21.55
N VAL A 34 -28.51 -42.61 22.74
CA VAL A 34 -27.30 -41.92 23.18
C VAL A 34 -26.08 -42.47 22.44
N ILE A 35 -25.45 -41.65 21.59
CA ILE A 35 -24.08 -41.88 21.11
C ILE A 35 -23.15 -40.95 21.91
N ARG A 36 -22.31 -41.56 22.75
CA ARG A 36 -21.24 -40.86 23.50
C ARG A 36 -20.28 -40.17 22.51
N ARG A 37 -20.11 -38.85 22.64
CA ARG A 37 -18.99 -38.12 22.03
C ARG A 37 -18.15 -37.47 23.13
N ASN A 38 -16.84 -37.76 23.10
CA ASN A 38 -15.83 -37.14 23.96
C ASN A 38 -15.81 -35.61 23.80
N PRO A 39 -15.45 -34.85 24.85
CA PRO A 39 -15.44 -33.39 24.81
C PRO A 39 -14.30 -32.88 23.92
N ARG A 40 -14.60 -31.90 23.05
CA ARG A 40 -13.60 -31.12 22.31
C ARG A 40 -13.27 -29.84 23.09
N PRO A 41 -12.04 -29.32 23.00
CA PRO A 41 -11.63 -28.15 23.76
C PRO A 41 -12.37 -26.90 23.24
N GLY A 42 -13.20 -26.31 24.10
CA GLY A 42 -13.73 -24.96 23.90
C GLY A 42 -12.64 -23.93 24.23
N VAL A 43 -12.50 -22.92 23.38
CA VAL A 43 -11.67 -21.76 23.68
C VAL A 43 -12.55 -20.79 24.49
N HIS A 44 -12.17 -20.57 25.75
CA HIS A 44 -12.84 -19.62 26.64
C HIS A 44 -12.04 -18.32 26.67
N ILE A 45 -12.72 -17.18 26.50
CA ILE A 45 -12.10 -15.86 26.57
C ILE A 45 -12.97 -14.98 27.49
N TYR A 46 -12.32 -14.25 28.40
CA TYR A 46 -12.91 -13.40 29.43
C TYR A 46 -12.54 -11.92 29.17
N TRP A 47 -13.42 -10.94 29.43
CA TRP A 47 -13.13 -9.51 29.22
C TRP A 47 -13.83 -8.51 30.15
N ARG A 48 -13.10 -7.53 30.71
CA ARG A 48 -13.51 -6.54 31.75
C ARG A 48 -13.94 -5.18 31.21
N ARG A 49 -15.24 -4.84 31.32
CA ARG A 49 -15.78 -3.47 31.20
C ARG A 49 -15.28 -2.56 32.34
N ARG A 50 -14.88 -1.34 32.03
CA ARG A 50 -14.81 -0.23 32.99
C ARG A 50 -15.98 0.67 32.67
N SER A 51 -16.95 0.76 33.56
CA SER A 51 -17.98 1.79 33.54
C SER A 51 -17.98 2.48 34.90
N PHE A 52 -17.92 3.81 34.84
CA PHE A 52 -18.27 4.72 35.92
C PHE A 52 -19.78 4.66 36.12
N GLU A 53 -20.24 4.53 37.35
CA GLU A 53 -21.63 4.84 37.69
C GLU A 53 -21.75 5.36 39.12
N TYR A 54 -22.57 6.41 39.24
CA TYR A 54 -23.01 7.08 40.45
C TYR A 54 -23.82 6.11 41.33
N GLY A 55 -23.50 6.06 42.63
CA GLY A 55 -24.24 5.28 43.62
C GLY A 55 -25.31 6.12 44.32
N SER A 56 -26.56 5.71 44.18
CA SER A 56 -27.66 6.01 45.11
C SER A 56 -27.71 4.91 46.18
N ASN A 57 -27.58 5.26 47.46
CA ASN A 57 -27.72 4.34 48.59
C ASN A 57 -29.13 4.43 49.19
N ASP A 58 -29.73 3.26 49.44
CA ASP A 58 -30.80 3.07 50.42
C ASP A 58 -30.55 1.75 51.17
N GLY A 59 -30.63 1.78 52.51
CA GLY A 59 -30.52 0.59 53.36
C GLY A 59 -30.17 0.88 54.84
N ASN A 60 -31.20 1.13 55.66
CA ASN A 60 -31.19 1.19 57.14
C ASN A 60 -30.70 -0.11 57.82
N VAL A 61 -29.91 -0.01 58.91
CA VAL A 61 -30.08 -0.73 60.20
C VAL A 61 -29.37 0.04 61.36
N ASP A 62 -30.15 0.33 62.41
CA ASP A 62 -29.89 0.57 63.84
C ASP A 62 -28.90 1.65 64.35
N SER A 63 -29.46 2.86 64.41
CA SER A 63 -29.04 4.04 65.14
C SER A 63 -29.60 4.10 66.59
N SER A 64 -28.81 3.79 67.63
CA SER A 64 -29.18 4.26 68.99
C SER A 64 -28.03 4.56 69.96
N LEU A 65 -26.82 4.03 69.74
CA LEU A 65 -25.66 4.34 70.59
C LEU A 65 -24.76 5.45 69.99
N ALA A 66 -24.50 5.41 68.69
CA ALA A 66 -23.72 6.42 67.96
C ALA A 66 -24.37 7.82 67.96
N ALA A 67 -25.71 7.88 67.94
CA ALA A 67 -26.47 9.13 67.96
C ALA A 67 -26.40 9.86 69.32
N SER A 68 -26.11 9.14 70.41
CA SER A 68 -26.02 9.69 71.77
C SER A 68 -24.65 10.32 72.03
N ILE A 69 -23.58 9.76 71.44
CA ILE A 69 -22.20 10.28 71.54
C ILE A 69 -22.02 11.51 70.63
N LEU A 70 -22.63 11.51 69.44
CA LEU A 70 -22.60 12.65 68.51
C LEU A 70 -23.36 13.88 69.04
N ARG A 71 -24.44 13.71 69.82
CA ARG A 71 -25.17 14.83 70.44
C ARG A 71 -24.38 15.56 71.55
N CYS A 72 -23.46 14.88 72.22
CA CYS A 72 -22.63 15.53 73.25
C CYS A 72 -21.47 16.36 72.64
N LEU A 73 -21.06 16.06 71.40
CA LEU A 73 -19.95 16.73 70.73
C LEU A 73 -20.39 17.89 69.82
N SER A 74 -21.68 18.05 69.53
CA SER A 74 -22.20 19.09 68.64
C SER A 74 -22.74 20.35 69.33
N ASN A 75 -22.89 20.37 70.65
CA ASN A 75 -23.47 21.52 71.36
C ASN A 75 -22.40 22.51 71.85
N ASN A 76 -21.92 23.35 70.94
CA ASN A 76 -21.39 24.67 71.26
C ASN A 76 -22.55 25.68 71.15
N ASP A 77 -23.41 25.75 72.17
CA ASP A 77 -24.40 26.83 72.28
C ASP A 77 -23.79 27.97 73.11
N GLU A 78 -23.16 28.93 72.39
CA GLU A 78 -22.88 30.26 72.92
C GLU A 78 -24.18 31.07 73.00
N THR A 79 -24.83 31.09 74.16
CA THR A 79 -25.57 32.27 74.61
C THR A 79 -25.60 32.34 76.13
N SER A 80 -24.80 33.28 76.67
CA SER A 80 -25.02 34.09 77.90
C SER A 80 -23.78 34.20 78.77
N LEU A 81 -22.87 35.12 78.40
CA LEU A 81 -22.23 36.07 79.32
C LEU A 81 -21.32 37.01 78.52
N SER A 82 -21.89 38.14 78.13
CA SER A 82 -21.18 39.32 77.65
C SER A 82 -20.49 40.03 78.81
N ALA A 83 -19.22 40.42 78.66
CA ALA A 83 -18.71 41.76 78.98
C ALA A 83 -17.18 41.89 78.76
N VAL A 84 -16.81 42.99 78.09
CA VAL A 84 -15.49 43.67 78.00
C VAL A 84 -14.54 43.26 76.83
N HIS A 85 -14.78 43.92 75.69
CA HIS A 85 -13.85 44.28 74.61
C HIS A 85 -12.71 45.23 75.07
N PRO A 86 -11.77 45.69 74.21
CA PRO A 86 -10.93 45.01 73.20
C PRO A 86 -9.47 45.54 73.20
N THR A 87 -8.54 44.96 72.43
CA THR A 87 -7.58 45.73 71.59
C THR A 87 -6.87 44.85 70.57
N GLN A 88 -6.68 45.46 69.40
CA GLN A 88 -6.32 44.88 68.10
C GLN A 88 -4.87 44.41 68.00
N LEU A 89 -4.64 43.37 67.20
CA LEU A 89 -3.57 43.32 66.19
C LEU A 89 -3.92 42.25 65.14
N GLU A 90 -3.94 42.70 63.88
CA GLU A 90 -4.22 41.91 62.68
C GLU A 90 -3.11 40.88 62.39
N SER A 91 -3.46 39.70 61.88
CA SER A 91 -2.87 39.13 60.65
C SER A 91 -3.48 37.76 60.29
N ASN A 92 -3.96 37.70 59.04
CA ASN A 92 -3.99 36.57 58.11
C ASN A 92 -3.79 35.13 58.64
N SER A 93 -4.80 34.27 58.42
CA SER A 93 -4.56 32.84 58.19
C SER A 93 -5.62 32.25 57.28
N THR A 94 -5.17 31.85 56.09
CA THR A 94 -5.76 30.81 55.26
C THR A 94 -5.46 29.46 55.92
N GLU A 95 -6.41 28.87 56.64
CA GLU A 95 -6.31 27.48 57.12
C GLU A 95 -7.72 26.88 57.27
N ASP A 96 -8.30 26.45 56.15
CA ASP A 96 -9.60 25.73 56.08
C ASP A 96 -9.37 24.24 55.74
N SER A 97 -8.28 23.66 56.25
CA SER A 97 -7.86 22.28 55.91
C SER A 97 -7.41 21.44 57.10
N ALA A 98 -7.88 21.74 58.32
CA ALA A 98 -7.63 20.91 59.48
C ALA A 98 -8.74 19.85 59.61
N VAL A 99 -8.37 18.57 59.48
CA VAL A 99 -9.27 17.43 59.68
C VAL A 99 -9.55 17.30 61.19
N ARG A 100 -10.83 17.29 61.59
CA ARG A 100 -11.22 17.14 63.00
C ARG A 100 -11.28 15.67 63.41
N PHE A 101 -10.90 15.38 64.65
CA PHE A 101 -10.89 14.02 65.20
C PHE A 101 -12.29 13.38 65.22
N SER A 102 -13.35 14.16 65.44
CA SER A 102 -14.74 13.69 65.46
C SER A 102 -15.24 13.22 64.09
N GLU A 103 -14.78 13.83 63.00
CA GLU A 103 -15.12 13.43 61.64
C GLU A 103 -14.45 12.09 61.28
N VAL A 104 -13.20 11.91 61.69
CA VAL A 104 -12.45 10.66 61.48
C VAL A 104 -13.11 9.48 62.21
N LEU A 105 -13.56 9.67 63.45
CA LEU A 105 -14.27 8.62 64.18
C LEU A 105 -15.65 8.28 63.57
N SER A 106 -16.32 9.24 62.93
CA SER A 106 -17.60 8.99 62.26
C SER A 106 -17.49 8.21 60.95
N THR A 107 -16.30 8.20 60.32
CA THR A 107 -16.05 7.48 59.05
C THR A 107 -15.58 6.03 59.26
N LEU A 108 -15.24 5.68 60.49
CA LEU A 108 -14.91 4.34 60.92
C LEU A 108 -16.18 3.70 61.51
N ASP A 109 -16.90 2.88 60.75
CA ASP A 109 -17.96 2.00 61.29
C ASP A 109 -17.32 0.98 62.25
N CYS A 110 -17.16 1.35 63.52
CA CYS A 110 -16.48 0.54 64.52
C CYS A 110 -17.32 0.34 65.80
N ASP A 111 -17.36 -0.90 66.29
CA ASP A 111 -18.17 -1.31 67.45
C ASP A 111 -17.72 -0.68 68.78
N ASP A 112 -16.46 -0.23 68.88
CA ASP A 112 -15.88 0.42 70.07
C ASP A 112 -14.99 1.63 69.69
N PRO A 113 -15.58 2.83 69.51
CA PRO A 113 -14.85 4.02 69.08
C PRO A 113 -13.87 4.56 70.13
N ALA A 114 -14.05 4.23 71.41
CA ALA A 114 -13.18 4.71 72.49
C ALA A 114 -11.82 4.00 72.50
N SER A 115 -11.80 2.69 72.25
CA SER A 115 -10.57 1.91 72.11
C SER A 115 -9.77 2.30 70.87
N VAL A 116 -10.46 2.51 69.74
CA VAL A 116 -9.84 2.96 68.49
C VAL A 116 -9.23 4.36 68.65
N ALA A 117 -9.94 5.27 69.31
CA ALA A 117 -9.43 6.61 69.63
C ALA A 117 -8.14 6.58 70.48
N GLN A 118 -8.09 5.74 71.52
CA GLN A 118 -6.89 5.58 72.35
C GLN A 118 -5.72 4.94 71.59
N HIS A 119 -6.01 3.95 70.73
CA HIS A 119 -4.99 3.31 69.91
C HIS A 119 -4.40 4.29 68.88
N LEU A 120 -5.27 5.07 68.23
CA LEU A 120 -4.88 6.07 67.26
C LEU A 120 -4.05 7.19 67.90
N PHE A 121 -4.43 7.63 69.10
CA PHE A 121 -3.62 8.57 69.88
C PHE A 121 -2.27 7.98 70.29
N SER A 122 -2.20 6.70 70.67
CA SER A 122 -0.94 6.01 70.98
C SER A 122 -0.01 5.90 69.77
N ILE A 123 -0.54 5.61 68.58
CA ILE A 123 0.23 5.54 67.33
C ILE A 123 0.78 6.93 67.02
N LEU A 124 -0.08 7.95 66.98
CA LEU A 124 0.31 9.31 66.62
C LEU A 124 1.22 9.99 67.65
N SER A 125 1.14 9.61 68.93
CA SER A 125 2.00 10.15 70.00
C SER A 125 3.37 9.46 70.10
N SER A 126 3.60 8.37 69.36
CA SER A 126 4.90 7.68 69.33
C SER A 126 5.99 8.51 68.63
N THR A 127 7.26 8.33 68.98
CA THR A 127 8.38 9.06 68.34
C THR A 127 8.80 8.48 66.98
N ASN A 128 7.93 7.68 66.35
CA ASN A 128 8.23 7.01 65.09
C ASN A 128 8.20 7.99 63.91
N ASP A 129 8.96 7.64 62.86
CA ASP A 129 9.03 8.42 61.62
C ASP A 129 7.72 8.32 60.84
N ASN A 130 7.42 9.33 60.01
CA ASN A 130 6.11 9.44 59.35
C ASN A 130 5.82 8.25 58.41
N ASP A 131 6.84 7.65 57.79
CA ASP A 131 6.69 6.47 56.94
C ASP A 131 6.27 5.21 57.73
N GLN A 132 6.73 5.08 58.99
CA GLN A 132 6.33 3.98 59.86
C GLN A 132 4.90 4.17 60.37
N LEU A 133 4.56 5.41 60.75
CA LEU A 133 3.21 5.78 61.17
C LEU A 133 2.19 5.65 60.04
N GLN A 134 2.58 5.97 58.82
CA GLN A 134 1.73 5.80 57.65
C GLN A 134 1.32 4.33 57.46
N ASN A 135 2.26 3.40 57.62
CA ASN A 135 1.95 1.97 57.53
C ASN A 135 1.06 1.51 58.69
N GLU A 136 1.32 1.94 59.93
CA GLU A 136 0.48 1.60 61.08
C GLU A 136 -0.94 2.17 60.97
N LEU A 137 -1.09 3.38 60.43
CA LEU A 137 -2.40 4.00 60.20
C LEU A 137 -3.13 3.35 59.02
N ILE A 138 -2.42 2.95 57.97
CA ILE A 138 -3.00 2.20 56.85
C ILE A 138 -3.49 0.82 57.32
N ASP A 139 -2.76 0.16 58.22
CA ASP A 139 -3.19 -1.10 58.83
C ASP A 139 -4.45 -0.91 59.69
N LEU A 140 -4.64 0.28 60.31
CA LEU A 140 -5.80 0.60 61.14
C LEU A 140 -7.05 1.03 60.34
N PHE A 141 -6.86 1.90 59.35
CA PHE A 141 -7.94 2.48 58.54
C PHE A 141 -8.27 1.67 57.28
N GLY A 142 -7.40 0.71 56.94
CA GLY A 142 -7.42 0.03 55.65
C GLY A 142 -6.76 0.86 54.55
N LEU A 143 -6.31 0.17 53.51
CA LEU A 143 -5.64 0.74 52.33
C LEU A 143 -6.51 1.75 51.55
N ASP A 144 -7.83 1.70 51.73
CA ASP A 144 -8.80 2.51 50.99
C ASP A 144 -8.86 3.97 51.49
N GLN A 145 -8.35 4.27 52.69
CA GLN A 145 -8.34 5.62 53.29
C GLN A 145 -6.95 6.28 53.30
N PHE A 146 -6.11 5.99 52.30
CA PHE A 146 -4.74 6.52 52.19
C PHE A 146 -4.65 8.06 52.20
N ASP A 147 -5.60 8.75 51.57
CA ASP A 147 -5.65 10.23 51.54
C ASP A 147 -5.95 10.83 52.92
N LEU A 148 -6.76 10.14 53.73
CA LEU A 148 -7.05 10.54 55.10
C LEU A 148 -5.81 10.38 55.98
N VAL A 149 -5.10 9.25 55.84
CA VAL A 149 -3.84 9.00 56.54
C VAL A 149 -2.79 10.06 56.20
N SER A 150 -2.66 10.42 54.92
CA SER A 150 -1.77 11.48 54.46
C SER A 150 -2.11 12.84 55.08
N LYS A 151 -3.41 13.20 55.16
CA LYS A 151 -3.88 14.44 55.80
C LYS A 151 -3.62 14.45 57.31
N ILE A 152 -3.87 13.34 58.01
CA ILE A 152 -3.60 13.18 59.44
C ILE A 152 -2.09 13.37 59.73
N LEU A 153 -1.22 12.79 58.90
CA LEU A 153 0.23 12.95 59.06
C LEU A 153 0.71 14.36 58.72
N SER A 154 0.11 15.03 57.72
CA SER A 154 0.46 16.41 57.36
C SER A 154 0.12 17.43 58.44
N SER A 155 -0.91 17.16 59.25
CA SER A 155 -1.38 18.04 60.34
C SER A 155 -1.26 17.38 61.73
N ARG A 156 -0.28 16.47 61.89
CA ARG A 156 -0.10 15.61 63.07
C ARG A 156 -0.13 16.33 64.41
N GLN A 157 0.49 17.50 64.54
CA GLN A 157 0.52 18.26 65.81
C GLN A 157 -0.85 18.84 66.18
N ALA A 158 -1.53 19.50 65.22
CA ALA A 158 -2.87 20.04 65.42
C ALA A 158 -3.89 18.91 65.71
N PHE A 159 -3.76 17.78 65.00
CA PHE A 159 -4.60 16.61 65.19
C PHE A 159 -4.39 15.94 66.56
N LEU A 160 -3.15 15.91 67.07
CA LEU A 160 -2.85 15.41 68.42
C LEU A 160 -3.41 16.30 69.54
N GLU A 161 -3.47 17.61 69.33
CA GLU A 161 -4.11 18.55 70.26
C GLU A 161 -5.63 18.36 70.30
N ASP A 162 -6.26 18.13 69.14
CA ASP A 162 -7.69 17.81 69.01
C ASP A 162 -8.02 16.40 69.57
N CYS A 163 -7.12 15.42 69.41
CA CYS A 163 -7.24 14.13 70.06
C CYS A 163 -7.16 14.25 71.60
N ARG A 164 -6.27 15.10 72.13
CA ARG A 164 -6.12 15.31 73.59
C ARG A 164 -7.35 15.99 74.19
N SER A 165 -7.94 16.96 73.50
CA SER A 165 -9.17 17.61 73.97
C SER A 165 -10.34 16.62 74.02
N CYS A 166 -10.49 15.77 73.00
CA CYS A 166 -11.51 14.71 72.95
C CYS A 166 -11.25 13.57 73.96
N LEU A 167 -9.99 13.14 74.12
CA LEU A 167 -9.62 12.10 75.08
C LEU A 167 -9.73 12.58 76.53
N ASN A 168 -9.49 13.86 76.83
CA ASN A 168 -9.76 14.42 78.16
C ASN A 168 -11.26 14.46 78.48
N LEU A 169 -12.12 14.65 77.47
CA LEU A 169 -13.58 14.51 77.62
C LEU A 169 -14.01 13.04 77.81
N LEU A 170 -13.33 12.09 77.17
CA LEU A 170 -13.59 10.64 77.31
C LEU A 170 -12.98 10.02 78.57
N GLN A 171 -11.85 10.52 79.08
CA GLN A 171 -11.19 10.06 80.30
C GLN A 171 -11.94 10.42 81.59
N LEU A 172 -12.96 11.28 81.53
CA LEU A 172 -13.93 11.46 82.61
C LEU A 172 -14.95 10.29 82.70
N VAL A 173 -14.97 9.37 81.73
CA VAL A 173 -16.02 8.35 81.59
C VAL A 173 -15.51 6.90 81.67
N SER A 174 -14.19 6.62 81.59
CA SER A 174 -13.69 5.23 81.62
C SER A 174 -12.37 5.03 82.37
N LEU A 175 -12.42 5.19 83.69
CA LEU A 175 -11.51 4.49 84.62
C LEU A 175 -12.05 3.08 84.84
N ASP A 176 -11.67 2.11 84.01
CA ASP A 176 -11.45 0.73 84.48
C ASP A 176 -10.81 -0.18 83.41
N GLN A 177 -9.78 -0.92 83.85
CA GLN A 177 -9.29 -2.20 83.31
C GLN A 177 -8.25 -2.23 82.14
N THR A 178 -7.01 -1.95 82.54
CA THR A 178 -5.77 -2.74 82.39
C THR A 178 -5.60 -3.94 81.42
N GLN A 179 -4.48 -3.86 80.65
CA GLN A 179 -3.42 -4.87 80.39
C GLN A 179 -3.64 -6.08 79.45
N ALA A 180 -2.94 -6.13 78.29
CA ALA A 180 -1.74 -6.97 78.04
C ALA A 180 -1.47 -7.42 76.55
N LYS A 181 -0.22 -7.16 76.09
CA LYS A 181 0.73 -8.04 75.35
C LYS A 181 0.59 -8.41 73.82
N LYS A 182 1.66 -8.01 73.09
CA LYS A 182 2.57 -8.77 72.15
C LYS A 182 2.38 -8.76 70.60
N LYS A 183 3.29 -8.01 69.92
CA LYS A 183 4.33 -8.39 68.91
C LYS A 183 4.01 -9.31 67.69
N LYS A 184 4.20 -8.80 66.45
CA LYS A 184 5.18 -9.19 65.36
C LYS A 184 4.67 -8.94 63.90
N GLU A 185 5.49 -8.25 63.09
CA GLU A 185 5.53 -8.23 61.60
C GLU A 185 5.85 -9.64 61.01
N PRO A 186 5.79 -9.96 59.67
CA PRO A 186 5.80 -9.09 58.47
C PRO A 186 4.94 -9.51 57.23
N VAL A 187 5.02 -8.65 56.21
CA VAL A 187 4.53 -8.74 54.82
C VAL A 187 5.33 -9.71 53.93
N CYS A 188 4.66 -10.39 52.98
CA CYS A 188 5.24 -10.78 51.69
C CYS A 188 4.18 -10.98 50.60
N GLY A 189 4.44 -10.48 49.38
CA GLY A 189 3.75 -10.94 48.17
C GLY A 189 3.82 -10.06 46.91
N GLN A 190 5.03 -9.74 46.40
CA GLN A 190 5.22 -9.15 45.06
C GLN A 190 5.18 -10.21 43.95
N GLN A 191 4.66 -9.84 42.78
CA GLN A 191 4.82 -10.56 41.50
C GLN A 191 6.05 -10.08 40.72
N ILE A 192 6.69 -11.03 40.05
CA ILE A 192 8.01 -10.97 39.40
C ILE A 192 7.87 -10.69 37.89
N THR A 193 8.75 -9.85 37.35
CA THR A 193 9.13 -9.81 35.92
C THR A 193 10.60 -10.17 35.76
N VAL A 194 10.88 -11.03 34.78
CA VAL A 194 12.21 -11.62 34.53
C VAL A 194 13.01 -10.72 33.58
N HIS A 195 14.23 -10.37 33.98
CA HIS A 195 15.21 -9.66 33.14
C HIS A 195 16.54 -10.43 33.11
N SER A 196 17.29 -10.27 32.02
CA SER A 196 18.58 -10.93 31.82
C SER A 196 19.67 -10.36 32.74
N SER A 197 20.68 -11.19 33.07
CA SER A 197 21.72 -10.87 34.05
C SER A 197 22.72 -9.78 33.59
N SER A 198 22.86 -9.55 32.28
CA SER A 198 23.69 -8.49 31.70
C SER A 198 23.12 -7.10 31.97
N ASP A 199 21.79 -6.95 31.90
CA ASP A 199 21.11 -5.65 32.08
C ASP A 199 21.22 -5.11 33.51
N LEU A 200 21.32 -6.02 34.49
CA LEU A 200 21.47 -5.69 35.91
C LEU A 200 22.86 -5.15 36.25
N HIS A 201 23.90 -5.56 35.53
CA HIS A 201 25.27 -5.12 35.81
C HIS A 201 25.52 -3.71 35.26
N VAL A 202 25.07 -3.44 34.03
CA VAL A 202 25.18 -2.12 33.38
C VAL A 202 24.44 -1.05 34.17
N ARG A 203 23.23 -1.33 34.65
CA ARG A 203 22.48 -0.40 35.50
C ARG A 203 23.13 -0.14 36.85
N LYS A 204 23.85 -1.11 37.43
CA LYS A 204 24.58 -0.91 38.70
C LYS A 204 25.81 -0.02 38.50
N LEU A 205 26.51 -0.15 37.38
CA LEU A 205 27.65 0.71 37.03
C LEU A 205 27.20 2.15 36.73
N ALA A 206 26.14 2.33 35.93
CA ALA A 206 25.57 3.65 35.64
C ALA A 206 25.07 4.36 36.92
N LYS A 207 24.42 3.63 37.84
CA LYS A 207 23.99 4.19 39.14
C LYS A 207 25.16 4.57 40.05
N ARG A 208 26.29 3.85 39.99
CA ARG A 208 27.50 4.18 40.77
C ARG A 208 28.20 5.41 40.23
N GLN A 209 28.35 5.54 38.91
CA GLN A 209 28.93 6.72 38.28
C GLN A 209 28.06 7.97 38.50
N LYS A 210 26.73 7.86 38.37
CA LYS A 210 25.79 8.96 38.66
C LYS A 210 25.85 9.43 40.12
N LYS A 211 26.00 8.51 41.08
CA LYS A 211 26.21 8.86 42.50
C LYS A 211 27.57 9.50 42.76
N HIS A 212 28.61 9.13 42.02
CA HIS A 212 29.94 9.73 42.16
C HIS A 212 29.99 11.16 41.61
N LEU A 213 29.42 11.39 40.42
CA LEU A 213 29.28 12.72 39.82
C LEU A 213 28.44 13.65 40.69
N ASN A 214 27.30 13.19 41.20
CA ASN A 214 26.47 14.02 42.10
C ASN A 214 27.20 14.40 43.40
N LYS A 215 28.08 13.56 43.93
CA LYS A 215 28.90 13.91 45.10
C LYS A 215 29.98 14.96 44.79
N LEU A 216 30.51 14.97 43.57
CA LEU A 216 31.47 15.98 43.11
C LEU A 216 30.78 17.33 42.84
N ILE A 217 29.58 17.30 42.26
CA ILE A 217 28.74 18.48 41.99
C ILE A 217 28.34 19.18 43.30
N VAL A 218 27.90 18.42 44.31
CA VAL A 218 27.55 18.98 45.62
C VAL A 218 28.77 19.59 46.34
N LYS A 219 29.97 19.04 46.11
CA LYS A 219 31.22 19.61 46.66
C LYS A 219 31.61 20.94 46.01
N PHE A 220 31.36 21.11 44.72
CA PHE A 220 31.71 22.32 43.96
C PHE A 220 30.68 23.45 44.07
N ASN A 221 29.42 23.14 44.38
CA ASN A 221 28.35 24.14 44.57
C ASN A 221 28.56 25.08 45.76
N HIS A 222 29.47 24.76 46.69
CA HIS A 222 29.76 25.61 47.84
C HIS A 222 30.77 26.73 47.57
N GLN A 223 31.35 26.84 46.37
CA GLN A 223 32.47 27.75 46.08
C GLN A 223 32.20 28.83 45.01
N ILE A 224 30.97 29.08 44.58
CA ILE A 224 30.72 29.95 43.42
C ILE A 224 29.69 31.04 43.73
N ASN A 225 30.08 32.30 43.50
CA ASN A 225 29.25 33.50 43.64
C ASN A 225 28.22 33.62 42.50
N GLU A 226 27.16 34.39 42.74
CA GLU A 226 25.91 34.40 41.95
C GLU A 226 26.07 34.65 40.44
N ASP A 227 27.09 35.38 39.99
CA ASP A 227 27.30 35.63 38.55
C ASP A 227 27.92 34.43 37.79
N GLY A 228 28.51 33.45 38.49
CA GLY A 228 29.06 32.23 37.87
C GLY A 228 28.05 31.10 37.68
N LYS A 229 26.84 31.24 38.23
CA LYS A 229 25.82 30.17 38.28
C LYS A 229 25.24 29.83 36.91
N SER A 230 25.06 30.86 36.07
CA SER A 230 24.48 30.75 34.72
C SER A 230 25.44 30.15 33.70
N GLU A 231 26.75 30.44 33.80
CA GLU A 231 27.78 29.78 32.97
C GLU A 231 27.97 28.31 33.39
N TRP A 232 27.84 28.02 34.69
CA TRP A 232 27.98 26.66 35.18
C TRP A 232 26.81 25.75 34.79
N GLU A 233 25.57 26.26 34.81
CA GLU A 233 24.41 25.52 34.29
C GLU A 233 24.54 25.22 32.79
N ARG A 234 25.17 26.11 32.03
CA ARG A 234 25.48 25.88 30.61
C ARG A 234 26.48 24.74 30.43
N LEU A 235 27.59 24.76 31.17
CA LEU A 235 28.57 23.67 31.12
C LEU A 235 28.00 22.34 31.68
N GLN A 236 27.07 22.38 32.64
CA GLN A 236 26.37 21.19 33.16
C GLN A 236 25.56 20.49 32.07
N ASN A 237 24.84 21.26 31.25
CA ASN A 237 24.07 20.72 30.14
C ASN A 237 24.97 20.19 29.00
N GLU A 238 26.15 20.78 28.82
CA GLU A 238 27.14 20.34 27.82
C GLU A 238 27.87 19.07 28.26
N ILE A 239 28.22 18.94 29.54
CA ILE A 239 28.79 17.73 30.13
C ILE A 239 27.75 16.59 30.15
N ALA A 240 26.48 16.87 30.45
CA ALA A 240 25.41 15.86 30.39
C ALA A 240 25.21 15.30 28.97
N ARG A 241 25.28 16.15 27.93
CA ARG A 241 25.23 15.73 26.52
C ARG A 241 26.42 14.86 26.12
N ASN A 242 27.65 15.26 26.49
CA ASN A 242 28.86 14.48 26.19
C ASN A 242 28.96 13.16 27.00
N SER A 243 28.33 13.10 28.17
CA SER A 243 28.25 11.88 29.00
C SER A 243 27.37 10.80 28.37
N ASP A 244 26.26 11.19 27.74
CA ASP A 244 25.36 10.26 27.06
C ASP A 244 25.97 9.73 25.74
N GLU A 245 26.79 10.54 25.05
CA GLU A 245 27.54 10.10 23.86
C GLU A 245 28.67 9.12 24.20
N THR A 246 29.41 9.33 25.30
CA THR A 246 30.53 8.47 25.72
C THR A 246 30.10 7.11 26.27
N VAL A 247 28.95 7.03 26.96
CA VAL A 247 28.37 5.75 27.41
C VAL A 247 27.90 4.87 26.24
N PHE A 248 27.48 5.49 25.13
CA PHE A 248 27.17 4.76 23.89
C PHE A 248 28.42 4.31 23.12
N THR A 249 29.54 5.04 23.22
CA THR A 249 30.79 4.66 22.53
C THR A 249 31.57 3.57 23.27
N GLU A 250 31.56 3.55 24.61
CA GLU A 250 32.30 2.55 25.39
C GLU A 250 31.62 1.15 25.40
N GLN A 251 30.33 1.06 25.12
CA GLN A 251 29.62 -0.22 24.98
C GLN A 251 30.02 -1.04 23.74
N TRP A 252 30.67 -0.42 22.74
CA TRP A 252 31.13 -1.12 21.53
C TRP A 252 32.55 -1.69 21.63
N VAL A 253 33.28 -1.45 22.72
CA VAL A 253 34.70 -1.82 22.83
C VAL A 253 34.96 -3.09 23.68
N GLU A 254 34.04 -3.51 24.55
CA GLU A 254 34.34 -4.58 25.54
C GLU A 254 33.78 -6.00 25.24
N THR A 255 33.13 -6.25 24.10
CA THR A 255 32.61 -7.59 23.75
C THR A 255 33.33 -8.29 22.59
N SER A 256 34.51 -7.81 22.19
CA SER A 256 35.40 -8.59 21.31
C SER A 256 36.42 -9.39 22.14
N PRO A 257 36.41 -10.73 22.13
CA PRO A 257 37.59 -11.47 22.55
C PRO A 257 38.73 -11.12 21.58
N ARG A 258 39.76 -10.45 22.11
CA ARG A 258 41.06 -10.27 21.43
C ARG A 258 41.71 -11.66 21.25
N SER A 259 41.31 -12.40 20.22
CA SER A 259 42.19 -13.36 19.57
C SER A 259 42.96 -12.59 18.49
N GLN A 260 44.22 -12.27 18.79
CA GLN A 260 45.20 -11.87 17.77
C GLN A 260 45.45 -13.06 16.84
N THR A 261 44.60 -13.21 15.85
CA THR A 261 44.88 -13.94 14.62
C THR A 261 44.47 -13.01 13.49
N PRO A 262 45.38 -12.62 12.57
CA PRO A 262 45.03 -11.74 11.47
C PRO A 262 43.99 -12.47 10.61
N LEU A 263 42.75 -11.97 10.64
CA LEU A 263 41.72 -12.42 9.70
C LEU A 263 42.07 -11.83 8.31
N PRO A 264 41.91 -12.62 7.23
CA PRO A 264 42.29 -12.19 5.89
C PRO A 264 41.47 -10.98 5.41
N GLU A 265 42.15 -10.04 4.75
CA GLU A 265 41.57 -8.95 3.98
C GLU A 265 40.69 -9.49 2.84
N ASP A 266 39.40 -9.78 3.08
CA ASP A 266 38.47 -10.13 2.00
C ASP A 266 37.00 -9.78 2.36
N TYR A 267 36.67 -8.48 2.40
CA TYR A 267 35.29 -7.98 2.27
C TYR A 267 35.27 -6.61 1.55
N PRO A 268 35.05 -6.55 0.22
CA PRO A 268 35.31 -5.34 -0.56
C PRO A 268 34.02 -4.58 -0.95
N PHE A 269 33.22 -4.07 0.01
CA PHE A 269 32.00 -3.33 -0.36
C PHE A 269 31.69 -2.03 0.41
N VAL A 270 32.64 -1.49 1.19
CA VAL A 270 32.55 -0.10 1.68
C VAL A 270 33.50 0.76 0.86
N TYR A 271 33.02 1.29 -0.28
CA TYR A 271 33.81 2.21 -1.10
C TYR A 271 33.46 3.65 -0.75
N ASN A 272 34.46 4.43 -0.32
CA ASN A 272 34.34 5.86 -0.06
C ASN A 272 34.07 6.61 -1.37
N ALA A 273 32.96 7.34 -1.45
CA ALA A 273 32.52 8.07 -2.64
C ALA A 273 33.24 9.41 -2.87
N CYS A 274 34.22 9.75 -2.03
CA CYS A 274 34.99 10.98 -2.15
C CYS A 274 36.38 10.62 -2.69
N HIS A 275 36.67 11.08 -3.90
CA HIS A 275 37.89 10.86 -4.69
C HIS A 275 37.89 9.62 -5.59
N GLU A 276 37.41 9.78 -6.83
CA GLU A 276 38.12 9.29 -8.02
C GLU A 276 37.41 9.77 -9.30
N ASN A 277 37.84 10.93 -9.83
CA ASN A 277 37.65 11.31 -11.23
C ASN A 277 38.74 10.66 -12.12
N ASN A 278 39.12 9.41 -11.82
CA ASN A 278 40.00 8.63 -12.68
C ASN A 278 39.13 7.82 -13.64
N SER A 279 39.41 7.94 -14.94
CA SER A 279 38.80 7.16 -16.02
C SER A 279 39.06 5.66 -15.82
N HIS A 280 38.25 5.01 -15.00
CA HIS A 280 38.30 3.57 -14.81
C HIS A 280 37.77 2.90 -16.08
N ASN A 281 38.66 2.23 -16.80
CA ASN A 281 38.29 1.47 -17.98
C ASN A 281 37.65 0.14 -17.54
N TYR A 282 36.32 0.09 -17.53
CA TYR A 282 35.59 -1.13 -17.16
C TYR A 282 35.62 -2.15 -18.31
N PRO A 283 35.88 -3.44 -18.03
CA PRO A 283 36.18 -4.44 -19.06
C PRO A 283 35.00 -4.75 -20.00
N PHE A 284 33.76 -4.54 -19.56
CA PHE A 284 32.55 -4.86 -20.32
C PHE A 284 31.71 -3.62 -20.65
N VAL A 285 32.35 -2.44 -20.66
CA VAL A 285 31.72 -1.16 -21.02
C VAL A 285 32.21 -0.73 -22.40
N TYR A 286 31.33 -0.81 -23.38
CA TYR A 286 31.61 -0.44 -24.77
C TYR A 286 30.98 0.92 -25.07
N ASP A 287 31.57 2.00 -24.54
CA ASP A 287 31.05 3.38 -24.68
C ASP A 287 31.89 4.21 -25.68
N ALA A 288 31.30 4.54 -26.84
CA ALA A 288 31.96 5.35 -27.86
C ALA A 288 32.21 6.82 -27.46
N CYS A 289 31.52 7.35 -26.44
CA CYS A 289 31.69 8.74 -26.01
C CYS A 289 33.02 9.00 -25.27
N HIS A 290 33.76 7.95 -24.90
CA HIS A 290 35.08 8.04 -24.27
C HIS A 290 36.25 8.10 -25.29
N GLY A 291 35.97 8.03 -26.61
CA GLY A 291 36.98 8.18 -27.66
C GLY A 291 37.07 9.61 -28.20
N ASN A 292 38.29 10.13 -28.37
CA ASN A 292 38.62 11.49 -28.84
C ASN A 292 38.16 11.88 -30.28
N ASP A 293 37.32 11.07 -30.96
CA ASP A 293 37.02 11.19 -32.40
C ASP A 293 35.70 11.92 -32.71
N SER A 294 35.34 12.99 -31.98
CA SER A 294 34.13 13.79 -32.28
C SER A 294 34.44 15.24 -32.62
N GLN A 295 34.04 15.69 -33.82
CA GLN A 295 34.10 17.11 -34.22
C GLN A 295 32.96 17.92 -33.61
N MET A 296 33.27 19.15 -33.20
CA MET A 296 32.32 20.09 -32.61
C MET A 296 31.60 20.90 -33.70
N PHE A 297 30.27 20.90 -33.67
CA PHE A 297 29.41 21.73 -34.51
C PHE A 297 28.65 22.74 -33.65
N ASN A 298 28.57 24.00 -34.09
CA ASN A 298 27.86 25.05 -33.37
C ASN A 298 26.45 25.22 -33.94
N PHE A 299 25.40 24.99 -33.14
CA PHE A 299 24.00 25.19 -33.53
C PHE A 299 23.35 26.17 -32.55
N SER A 300 22.92 27.33 -33.04
CA SER A 300 22.20 28.35 -32.25
C SER A 300 22.84 28.68 -30.89
N GLY A 301 24.17 28.69 -30.81
CA GLY A 301 24.93 29.01 -29.58
C GLY A 301 25.19 27.83 -28.64
N ALA A 302 24.82 26.60 -29.00
CA ALA A 302 25.14 25.37 -28.26
C ALA A 302 26.07 24.46 -29.08
N GLU A 303 27.14 23.97 -28.45
CA GLU A 303 28.12 23.06 -29.06
C GLU A 303 27.59 21.61 -29.08
N LEU A 304 27.33 21.08 -30.29
CA LEU A 304 26.87 19.71 -30.55
C LEU A 304 28.01 18.83 -31.10
N CYS A 305 28.12 17.60 -30.58
CA CYS A 305 28.96 16.54 -31.15
C CYS A 305 28.09 15.63 -32.01
N LEU A 306 28.23 15.67 -33.34
CA LEU A 306 27.53 14.77 -34.27
C LEU A 306 28.51 13.70 -34.79
N PRO A 307 28.05 12.47 -35.12
CA PRO A 307 28.89 11.46 -35.77
C PRO A 307 29.43 11.95 -37.13
N ASN A 308 30.65 11.55 -37.49
CA ASN A 308 31.44 12.06 -38.63
C ASN A 308 30.77 11.98 -40.03
N ASN A 309 29.65 11.26 -40.20
CA ASN A 309 28.97 11.03 -41.49
C ASN A 309 27.53 11.57 -41.57
N CYS A 310 27.11 12.49 -40.68
CA CYS A 310 25.75 13.03 -40.70
C CYS A 310 25.52 13.95 -41.93
N SER A 311 24.45 13.72 -42.71
CA SER A 311 24.08 14.58 -43.85
C SER A 311 22.85 15.43 -43.55
N ARG A 312 22.86 16.69 -44.03
CA ARG A 312 21.77 17.66 -43.81
C ARG A 312 21.21 18.11 -45.15
N HIS A 313 19.91 17.90 -45.35
CA HIS A 313 19.17 18.30 -46.55
C HIS A 313 18.08 19.30 -46.17
N ASN A 314 17.91 20.34 -46.97
CA ASN A 314 16.95 21.40 -46.70
C ASN A 314 16.02 21.55 -47.91
N TYR A 315 14.74 21.25 -47.72
CA TYR A 315 13.71 21.23 -48.77
C TYR A 315 12.81 22.47 -48.75
N GLY A 316 13.22 23.55 -48.09
CA GLY A 316 12.45 24.80 -47.98
C GLY A 316 11.37 24.73 -46.90
N VAL A 317 10.45 23.77 -47.00
CA VAL A 317 9.33 23.51 -46.07
C VAL A 317 9.78 22.75 -44.82
N TYR A 318 10.73 21.83 -44.97
CA TYR A 318 11.30 21.08 -43.87
C TYR A 318 12.80 20.84 -44.06
N GLU A 319 13.45 20.47 -42.98
CA GLU A 319 14.87 20.18 -42.89
C GLU A 319 15.03 18.72 -42.45
N GLU A 320 15.85 17.98 -43.17
CA GLU A 320 16.11 16.56 -42.93
C GLU A 320 17.57 16.37 -42.51
N ILE A 321 17.78 15.68 -41.40
CA ILE A 321 19.09 15.36 -40.83
C ILE A 321 19.18 13.83 -40.78
N HIS A 322 20.03 13.27 -41.62
CA HIS A 322 20.25 11.84 -41.68
C HIS A 322 21.49 11.45 -40.87
N VAL A 323 21.28 10.57 -39.88
CA VAL A 323 22.35 10.01 -39.06
C VAL A 323 22.56 8.56 -39.52
N PRO A 324 23.62 8.27 -40.30
CA PRO A 324 23.83 6.93 -40.86
C PRO A 324 24.19 5.90 -39.77
N ALA A 325 24.04 4.62 -40.11
CA ALA A 325 24.48 3.52 -39.24
C ALA A 325 25.98 3.64 -38.99
N VAL A 326 26.39 3.64 -37.72
CA VAL A 326 27.81 3.49 -37.37
C VAL A 326 28.18 2.03 -37.64
N THR A 327 28.93 1.78 -38.71
CA THR A 327 29.45 0.44 -39.02
C THR A 327 30.73 0.22 -38.21
N ALA A 328 30.71 -0.67 -37.22
CA ALA A 328 31.91 -0.97 -36.44
C ALA A 328 32.71 -2.14 -37.05
N PRO A 329 34.03 -1.98 -37.31
CA PRO A 329 34.93 -3.08 -37.65
C PRO A 329 35.28 -4.00 -36.46
N GLN A 330 35.26 -3.50 -35.22
CA GLN A 330 35.72 -4.24 -34.02
C GLN A 330 34.78 -5.35 -33.51
N ILE A 331 33.49 -5.34 -33.89
CA ILE A 331 32.51 -6.34 -33.41
C ILE A 331 32.59 -7.65 -34.23
N LYS A 332 33.21 -7.60 -35.42
CA LYS A 332 33.36 -8.76 -36.31
C LYS A 332 34.33 -9.83 -35.79
N GLU A 333 35.15 -9.50 -34.78
CA GLU A 333 36.15 -10.42 -34.21
C GLU A 333 35.66 -11.22 -32.99
N MET A 334 34.44 -10.99 -32.49
CA MET A 334 33.92 -11.73 -31.33
C MET A 334 33.18 -13.01 -31.73
N ASN A 335 33.69 -14.15 -31.26
CA ASN A 335 33.10 -15.46 -31.50
C ASN A 335 31.73 -15.60 -30.83
N GLN A 336 30.73 -16.05 -31.59
CA GLN A 336 29.41 -16.40 -31.07
C GLN A 336 29.44 -17.80 -30.46
N MET A 337 28.86 -17.95 -29.27
CA MET A 337 28.77 -19.24 -28.59
C MET A 337 27.74 -20.15 -29.27
N ASN A 338 28.15 -21.38 -29.59
CA ASN A 338 27.24 -22.40 -30.10
C ASN A 338 26.45 -23.03 -28.93
N ILE A 339 25.18 -23.35 -29.14
CA ILE A 339 24.36 -24.01 -28.12
C ILE A 339 24.83 -25.45 -27.87
N ASP A 340 25.57 -26.04 -28.80
CA ASP A 340 26.25 -27.32 -28.58
C ASP A 340 27.23 -27.29 -27.40
N GLU A 341 27.75 -26.11 -27.04
CA GLU A 341 28.65 -25.91 -25.90
C GLU A 341 27.91 -25.86 -24.54
N PHE A 342 26.58 -25.80 -24.55
CA PHE A 342 25.77 -25.78 -23.33
C PHE A 342 25.74 -27.17 -22.69
N ASP A 343 25.47 -27.21 -21.38
CA ASP A 343 25.12 -28.47 -20.71
C ASP A 343 23.74 -28.99 -21.14
N ASP A 344 23.52 -30.30 -21.00
CA ASP A 344 22.26 -30.95 -21.40
C ASP A 344 21.04 -30.37 -20.65
N PHE A 345 21.27 -29.76 -19.49
CA PHE A 345 20.25 -29.05 -18.72
C PHE A 345 19.80 -27.77 -19.44
N ALA A 346 20.71 -26.87 -19.78
CA ALA A 346 20.37 -25.61 -20.45
C ALA A 346 19.93 -25.83 -21.89
N LYS A 347 20.51 -26.80 -22.62
CA LYS A 347 20.13 -27.15 -24.01
C LYS A 347 18.63 -27.36 -24.18
N LYS A 348 17.97 -28.00 -23.20
CA LYS A 348 16.51 -28.25 -23.23
C LYS A 348 15.69 -26.96 -23.38
N CYS A 349 16.16 -25.85 -22.81
CA CYS A 349 15.47 -24.56 -22.81
C CYS A 349 15.75 -23.68 -24.04
N PHE A 350 16.72 -24.04 -24.88
CA PHE A 350 17.12 -23.31 -26.09
C PHE A 350 16.80 -24.06 -27.40
N HIS A 351 15.78 -24.90 -27.40
CA HIS A 351 15.36 -25.65 -28.59
C HIS A 351 14.97 -24.72 -29.76
N GLY A 352 15.55 -24.95 -30.94
CA GLY A 352 15.33 -24.14 -32.15
C GLY A 352 16.30 -22.96 -32.30
N PHE A 353 17.30 -22.85 -31.42
CA PHE A 353 18.40 -21.92 -31.56
C PHE A 353 19.68 -22.69 -31.91
N GLU A 354 20.46 -22.17 -32.86
CA GLU A 354 21.78 -22.71 -33.21
C GLU A 354 22.88 -22.02 -32.40
N LYS A 355 22.88 -20.68 -32.36
CA LYS A 355 23.91 -19.88 -31.68
C LYS A 355 23.29 -18.76 -30.85
N LEU A 356 24.01 -18.32 -29.83
CA LEU A 356 23.72 -17.08 -29.12
C LEU A 356 24.13 -15.86 -29.96
N ASN A 357 23.45 -14.73 -29.76
CA ASN A 357 23.93 -13.47 -30.36
C ASN A 357 25.21 -12.98 -29.65
N VAL A 358 25.87 -11.97 -30.22
CA VAL A 358 27.16 -11.47 -29.72
C VAL A 358 27.04 -10.99 -28.26
N ILE A 359 26.01 -10.18 -27.96
CA ILE A 359 25.78 -9.64 -26.61
C ILE A 359 25.52 -10.77 -25.59
N GLN A 360 24.69 -11.74 -25.94
CA GLN A 360 24.40 -12.92 -25.12
C GLN A 360 25.65 -13.76 -24.88
N SER A 361 26.52 -13.89 -25.88
CA SER A 361 27.78 -14.66 -25.78
C SER A 361 28.76 -13.99 -24.81
N VAL A 362 28.91 -12.66 -24.87
CA VAL A 362 29.76 -11.90 -23.95
C VAL A 362 29.26 -12.00 -22.50
N VAL A 363 27.94 -11.90 -22.30
CA VAL A 363 27.33 -11.95 -20.96
C VAL A 363 27.23 -13.38 -20.42
N PHE A 364 27.34 -14.41 -21.27
CA PHE A 364 27.07 -15.81 -20.92
C PHE A 364 27.81 -16.27 -19.67
N ASN A 365 29.11 -16.02 -19.57
CA ASN A 365 29.90 -16.52 -18.44
C ASN A 365 29.41 -15.93 -17.11
N GLN A 366 29.08 -14.63 -17.08
CA GLN A 366 28.60 -13.97 -15.86
C GLN A 366 27.12 -14.28 -15.57
N ALA A 367 26.27 -14.44 -16.59
CA ALA A 367 24.87 -14.84 -16.38
C ALA A 367 24.72 -16.29 -15.95
N TYR A 368 25.42 -17.22 -16.62
CA TYR A 368 25.23 -18.66 -16.46
C TYR A 368 26.15 -19.30 -15.42
N ASN A 369 27.40 -18.86 -15.29
CA ASN A 369 28.39 -19.49 -14.39
C ASN A 369 28.62 -18.71 -13.09
N SER A 370 28.40 -17.39 -13.08
CA SER A 370 28.58 -16.53 -11.90
C SER A 370 27.27 -16.28 -11.13
N GLN A 371 27.38 -15.94 -9.86
CA GLN A 371 26.27 -15.54 -8.98
C GLN A 371 26.22 -14.05 -8.70
N GLU A 372 27.15 -13.28 -9.28
CA GLU A 372 27.21 -11.83 -9.14
C GLU A 372 25.90 -11.18 -9.59
N ASN A 373 25.56 -10.06 -8.95
CA ASN A 373 24.50 -9.18 -9.42
C ASN A 373 24.88 -8.63 -10.79
N LEU A 374 23.90 -8.49 -11.68
CA LEU A 374 24.13 -8.06 -13.05
C LEU A 374 23.34 -6.81 -13.39
N LEU A 375 23.96 -5.89 -14.12
CA LEU A 375 23.27 -4.83 -14.85
C LEU A 375 23.65 -4.92 -16.32
N ILE A 376 22.66 -5.20 -17.17
CA ILE A 376 22.85 -5.24 -18.62
C ILE A 376 22.10 -4.07 -19.26
N CYS A 377 22.89 -3.09 -19.70
CA CYS A 377 22.43 -1.97 -20.51
C CYS A 377 22.67 -2.31 -21.98
N ALA A 378 21.62 -2.71 -22.69
CA ALA A 378 21.69 -3.07 -24.09
C ALA A 378 20.49 -2.52 -24.87
N PRO A 379 20.66 -2.12 -26.15
CA PRO A 379 19.56 -1.61 -26.97
C PRO A 379 18.35 -2.55 -27.01
N THR A 380 17.15 -1.98 -27.18
CA THR A 380 15.92 -2.76 -27.34
C THR A 380 16.06 -3.68 -28.57
N GLY A 381 15.73 -4.96 -28.41
CA GLY A 381 15.95 -5.97 -29.46
C GLY A 381 17.26 -6.75 -29.37
N ALA A 382 18.19 -6.40 -28.47
CA ALA A 382 19.44 -7.13 -28.23
C ALA A 382 19.26 -8.55 -27.61
N GLY A 383 18.03 -9.00 -27.40
CA GLY A 383 17.74 -10.33 -26.85
C GLY A 383 17.94 -10.46 -25.33
N LYS A 384 17.66 -9.39 -24.57
CA LYS A 384 17.72 -9.34 -23.09
C LYS A 384 16.96 -10.49 -22.41
N THR A 385 15.84 -10.93 -22.98
CA THR A 385 15.04 -12.06 -22.47
C THR A 385 15.83 -13.37 -22.38
N ASN A 386 16.75 -13.65 -23.32
CA ASN A 386 17.59 -14.85 -23.24
C ASN A 386 18.65 -14.71 -22.14
N ILE A 387 19.14 -13.50 -21.86
CA ILE A 387 20.07 -13.22 -20.74
C ILE A 387 19.36 -13.47 -19.41
N ALA A 388 18.10 -13.04 -19.29
CA ALA A 388 17.24 -13.37 -18.16
C ALA A 388 17.12 -14.89 -17.98
N LEU A 389 16.88 -15.63 -19.07
CA LEU A 389 16.79 -17.08 -19.05
C LEU A 389 18.09 -17.76 -18.57
N LEU A 390 19.26 -17.27 -18.99
CA LEU A 390 20.55 -17.79 -18.51
C LEU A 390 20.70 -17.61 -16.99
N SER A 391 20.29 -16.45 -16.47
CA SER A 391 20.32 -16.16 -15.03
C SER A 391 19.34 -17.04 -14.23
N ILE A 392 18.16 -17.32 -14.82
CA ILE A 392 17.18 -18.27 -14.27
C ILE A 392 17.78 -19.67 -14.20
N LEU A 393 18.39 -20.16 -15.29
CA LEU A 393 18.98 -21.49 -15.33
C LEU A 393 20.15 -21.65 -14.36
N ASN A 394 20.98 -20.62 -14.17
CA ASN A 394 22.02 -20.59 -13.13
C ASN A 394 21.42 -20.83 -11.73
N THR A 395 20.30 -20.16 -11.42
CA THR A 395 19.62 -20.33 -10.13
C THR A 395 19.04 -21.75 -10.00
N LEU A 396 18.37 -22.24 -11.04
CA LEU A 396 17.80 -23.60 -11.04
C LEU A 396 18.86 -24.69 -10.88
N ARG A 397 20.06 -24.50 -11.44
CA ARG A 397 21.18 -25.44 -11.35
C ARG A 397 21.62 -25.69 -9.90
N LYS A 398 21.53 -24.68 -9.02
CA LYS A 398 21.83 -24.83 -7.59
C LYS A 398 20.86 -25.74 -6.85
N TYR A 399 19.62 -25.81 -7.32
CA TYR A 399 18.55 -26.59 -6.74
C TYR A 399 18.30 -27.90 -7.52
N LEU A 400 19.28 -28.32 -8.32
CA LEU A 400 19.25 -29.59 -9.02
C LEU A 400 19.76 -30.69 -8.07
N GLY A 401 18.86 -31.57 -7.62
CA GLY A 401 19.21 -32.80 -6.89
C GLY A 401 19.55 -33.95 -7.86
N ASP A 402 19.26 -35.20 -7.46
CA ASP A 402 19.44 -36.44 -8.26
C ASP A 402 18.62 -36.41 -9.58
N SER A 403 19.04 -35.59 -10.54
CA SER A 403 18.41 -35.34 -11.84
C SER A 403 17.03 -34.63 -11.84
N LYS A 404 16.56 -34.10 -10.69
CA LYS A 404 15.32 -33.30 -10.61
C LYS A 404 15.51 -32.02 -9.81
N VAL A 405 14.85 -30.95 -10.23
CA VAL A 405 14.87 -29.66 -9.55
C VAL A 405 13.98 -29.69 -8.30
N CYS A 406 14.52 -29.32 -7.14
CA CYS A 406 13.80 -29.20 -5.86
C CYS A 406 12.88 -27.97 -5.86
N ARG A 407 11.59 -28.18 -6.17
CA ARG A 407 10.64 -27.11 -6.53
C ARG A 407 10.14 -26.23 -5.37
N ASN A 408 10.38 -26.64 -4.13
CA ASN A 408 9.80 -26.00 -2.94
C ASN A 408 10.78 -25.07 -2.23
N ASP A 409 12.07 -25.11 -2.58
CA ASP A 409 13.14 -24.46 -1.81
C ASP A 409 13.53 -23.08 -2.36
N PHE A 410 12.94 -22.68 -3.50
CA PHE A 410 13.23 -21.40 -4.14
C PHE A 410 12.01 -20.81 -4.85
N LYS A 411 12.06 -19.50 -5.05
CA LYS A 411 11.20 -18.72 -5.94
C LYS A 411 12.03 -17.73 -6.75
N ILE A 412 11.58 -17.52 -7.98
CA ILE A 412 12.16 -16.56 -8.92
C ILE A 412 11.12 -15.50 -9.22
N ILE A 413 11.51 -14.24 -9.08
CA ILE A 413 10.64 -13.09 -9.31
C ILE A 413 11.12 -12.36 -10.57
N TYR A 414 10.22 -12.21 -11.54
CA TYR A 414 10.44 -11.40 -12.73
C TYR A 414 9.51 -10.19 -12.69
N ILE A 415 10.09 -9.01 -12.51
CA ILE A 415 9.38 -7.74 -12.53
C ILE A 415 9.38 -7.22 -13.96
N ALA A 416 8.20 -7.20 -14.57
CA ALA A 416 7.97 -6.63 -15.88
C ALA A 416 7.34 -5.24 -15.76
N PRO A 417 7.78 -4.24 -16.55
CA PRO A 417 7.24 -2.89 -16.53
C PRO A 417 5.73 -2.84 -16.78
N MET A 418 5.21 -3.64 -17.71
CA MET A 418 3.82 -3.57 -18.14
C MET A 418 3.09 -4.90 -18.00
N LYS A 419 1.76 -4.85 -17.79
CA LYS A 419 0.88 -6.05 -17.81
C LYS A 419 1.01 -6.85 -19.11
N ALA A 420 1.02 -6.16 -20.26
CA ALA A 420 1.10 -6.84 -21.56
C ALA A 420 2.42 -7.60 -21.74
N LEU A 421 3.54 -6.98 -21.33
CA LEU A 421 4.86 -7.62 -21.33
C LEU A 421 4.93 -8.78 -20.33
N ALA A 422 4.30 -8.65 -19.16
CA ALA A 422 4.19 -9.74 -18.18
C ALA A 422 3.48 -10.97 -18.77
N THR A 423 2.37 -10.78 -19.48
CA THR A 423 1.66 -11.89 -20.17
C THR A 423 2.54 -12.52 -21.26
N GLU A 424 3.22 -11.72 -22.09
CA GLU A 424 4.13 -12.23 -23.13
C GLU A 424 5.27 -13.06 -22.52
N MET A 425 5.95 -12.52 -21.50
CA MET A 425 7.07 -13.18 -20.84
C MET A 425 6.62 -14.46 -20.12
N THR A 426 5.44 -14.44 -19.49
CA THR A 426 4.86 -15.64 -18.88
C THR A 426 4.66 -16.75 -19.90
N ALA A 427 4.10 -16.45 -21.08
CA ALA A 427 3.91 -17.44 -22.13
C ALA A 427 5.25 -17.99 -22.67
N ASN A 428 6.24 -17.10 -22.86
CA ASN A 428 7.57 -17.49 -23.33
C ASN A 428 8.28 -18.41 -22.32
N PHE A 429 8.35 -17.99 -21.05
CA PHE A 429 9.00 -18.78 -19.99
C PHE A 429 8.24 -20.07 -19.68
N MET A 430 6.91 -20.09 -19.76
CA MET A 430 6.12 -21.31 -19.59
C MET A 430 6.48 -22.36 -20.64
N ASN A 431 6.63 -21.96 -21.91
CA ASN A 431 7.03 -22.87 -22.99
C ASN A 431 8.48 -23.37 -22.83
N ARG A 432 9.41 -22.50 -22.41
CA ARG A 432 10.83 -22.86 -22.28
C ARG A 432 11.15 -23.65 -21.01
N LEU A 433 10.65 -23.20 -19.87
CA LEU A 433 10.90 -23.80 -18.56
C LEU A 433 9.94 -24.95 -18.24
N GLY A 434 8.82 -25.07 -18.96
CA GLY A 434 7.90 -26.20 -18.83
C GLY A 434 8.57 -27.56 -19.11
N LYS A 435 9.59 -27.58 -19.98
CA LYS A 435 10.44 -28.76 -20.24
C LYS A 435 11.25 -29.21 -19.01
N LEU A 436 11.51 -28.31 -18.07
CA LEU A 436 12.15 -28.59 -16.79
C LEU A 436 11.13 -28.82 -15.66
N ASN A 437 9.84 -28.92 -16.00
CA ASN A 437 8.71 -28.99 -15.06
C ASN A 437 8.66 -27.83 -14.05
N ILE A 438 9.09 -26.64 -14.45
CA ILE A 438 8.98 -25.41 -13.67
C ILE A 438 7.65 -24.75 -13.98
N ARG A 439 6.87 -24.42 -12.94
CA ARG A 439 5.60 -23.70 -13.11
C ARG A 439 5.85 -22.20 -13.08
N VAL A 440 5.42 -21.53 -14.15
CA VAL A 440 5.46 -20.08 -14.32
C VAL A 440 4.02 -19.57 -14.31
N ARG A 441 3.72 -18.55 -13.50
CA ARG A 441 2.40 -17.89 -13.49
C ARG A 441 2.55 -16.37 -13.48
N GLU A 442 1.61 -15.73 -14.15
CA GLU A 442 1.41 -14.28 -14.09
C GLU A 442 0.62 -13.93 -12.82
N LEU A 443 1.06 -12.90 -12.13
CA LEU A 443 0.31 -12.27 -11.03
C LEU A 443 0.23 -10.76 -11.30
N THR A 444 -0.79 -10.35 -12.04
CA THR A 444 -1.10 -8.95 -12.34
C THR A 444 -2.44 -8.55 -11.74
N GLY A 445 -2.78 -7.25 -11.80
CA GLY A 445 -3.99 -6.70 -11.14
C GLY A 445 -5.32 -7.39 -11.50
N ASP A 446 -5.42 -8.00 -12.68
CA ASP A 446 -6.66 -8.62 -13.17
C ASP A 446 -6.76 -10.11 -12.78
N ILE A 447 -5.63 -10.73 -12.40
CA ILE A 447 -5.50 -12.17 -12.13
C ILE A 447 -5.26 -12.37 -10.63
N LYS A 448 -6.31 -12.76 -9.91
CA LYS A 448 -6.20 -13.15 -8.49
C LYS A 448 -5.77 -14.62 -8.41
N LEU A 449 -4.55 -14.90 -7.95
CA LEU A 449 -4.09 -16.25 -7.63
C LEU A 449 -4.40 -16.60 -6.16
N SER A 450 -4.78 -17.85 -5.90
CA SER A 450 -4.94 -18.34 -4.51
C SER A 450 -3.57 -18.53 -3.85
N LYS A 451 -3.51 -18.41 -2.51
CA LYS A 451 -2.27 -18.62 -1.74
C LYS A 451 -1.60 -19.97 -2.07
N LYS A 452 -2.40 -21.03 -2.27
CA LYS A 452 -1.91 -22.35 -2.68
C LYS A 452 -1.32 -22.35 -4.10
N ALA A 453 -1.97 -21.68 -5.05
CA ALA A 453 -1.44 -21.56 -6.41
C ALA A 453 -0.10 -20.80 -6.44
N ILE A 454 0.04 -19.76 -5.60
CA ILE A 454 1.29 -19.02 -5.44
C ILE A 454 2.38 -19.91 -4.82
N ALA A 455 2.04 -20.68 -3.78
CA ALA A 455 2.97 -21.61 -3.15
C ALA A 455 3.48 -22.67 -4.15
N GLU A 456 2.59 -23.23 -4.97
CA GLU A 456 2.88 -24.24 -5.98
C GLU A 456 3.73 -23.75 -7.17
N THR A 457 3.77 -22.43 -7.40
CA THR A 457 4.47 -21.81 -8.53
C THR A 457 5.91 -21.45 -8.15
N GLN A 458 6.88 -21.77 -9.03
CA GLN A 458 8.31 -21.51 -8.79
C GLN A 458 8.73 -20.13 -9.32
N MET A 459 8.19 -19.72 -10.47
CA MET A 459 8.50 -18.41 -11.07
C MET A 459 7.24 -17.58 -11.18
N LEU A 460 7.29 -16.37 -10.62
CA LEU A 460 6.19 -15.42 -10.68
C LEU A 460 6.60 -14.22 -11.55
N VAL A 461 5.75 -13.89 -12.52
CA VAL A 461 5.90 -12.72 -13.39
C VAL A 461 4.86 -11.68 -12.97
N LEU A 462 5.31 -10.49 -12.57
CA LEU A 462 4.50 -9.46 -11.91
C LEU A 462 4.88 -8.06 -12.39
N THR A 463 4.03 -7.07 -12.14
CA THR A 463 4.41 -5.66 -12.22
C THR A 463 5.06 -5.18 -10.91
N PRO A 464 5.86 -4.09 -10.92
CA PRO A 464 6.47 -3.53 -9.71
C PRO A 464 5.45 -3.32 -8.58
N GLU A 465 4.31 -2.68 -8.87
CA GLU A 465 3.27 -2.36 -7.88
C GLU A 465 2.69 -3.61 -7.25
N LYS A 466 2.50 -4.66 -8.07
CA LYS A 466 1.92 -5.90 -7.58
C LYS A 466 2.89 -6.64 -6.66
N TRP A 467 4.19 -6.60 -6.97
CA TRP A 467 5.21 -7.12 -6.07
C TRP A 467 5.24 -6.34 -4.76
N ASP A 468 5.27 -5.01 -4.84
CA ASP A 468 5.32 -4.14 -3.68
C ASP A 468 4.14 -4.42 -2.73
N VAL A 469 2.90 -4.47 -3.24
CA VAL A 469 1.70 -4.82 -2.46
C VAL A 469 1.80 -6.19 -1.77
N LEU A 470 2.38 -7.20 -2.42
CA LEU A 470 2.55 -8.54 -1.80
C LEU A 470 3.56 -8.47 -0.66
N THR A 471 4.68 -7.77 -0.89
CA THR A 471 5.73 -7.62 0.12
C THR A 471 5.34 -6.71 1.29
N ARG A 472 4.35 -5.82 1.12
CA ARG A 472 3.77 -4.98 2.20
C ARG A 472 2.87 -5.76 3.17
N LYS A 473 2.35 -6.93 2.78
CA LYS A 473 1.48 -7.73 3.65
C LYS A 473 2.31 -8.67 4.52
N SER A 474 2.43 -8.33 5.82
CA SER A 474 3.20 -9.08 6.83
C SER A 474 2.90 -10.60 6.88
N MET A 475 1.68 -11.01 6.51
CA MET A 475 1.26 -12.41 6.45
C MET A 475 1.87 -13.23 5.29
N GLU A 476 2.58 -12.60 4.35
CA GLU A 476 3.21 -13.23 3.17
C GLU A 476 4.75 -13.30 3.25
N THR A 477 5.32 -12.94 4.41
CA THR A 477 6.74 -13.14 4.80
C THR A 477 7.38 -14.49 4.44
N PRO A 478 6.69 -15.67 4.44
CA PRO A 478 7.32 -16.92 4.01
C PRO A 478 7.72 -16.94 2.52
N ILE A 479 7.04 -16.18 1.65
CA ILE A 479 7.39 -16.14 0.22
C ILE A 479 8.73 -15.44 0.03
N MET A 480 8.98 -14.36 0.78
CA MET A 480 10.21 -13.56 0.68
C MET A 480 11.47 -14.35 1.05
N LYS A 481 11.37 -15.26 2.03
CA LYS A 481 12.49 -16.15 2.40
C LYS A 481 12.86 -17.13 1.28
N LEU A 482 11.91 -17.49 0.43
CA LEU A 482 12.13 -18.39 -0.70
C LEU A 482 12.69 -17.68 -1.92
N VAL A 483 12.64 -16.35 -2.01
CA VAL A 483 13.14 -15.62 -3.18
C VAL A 483 14.66 -15.73 -3.25
N LYS A 484 15.18 -16.18 -4.39
CA LYS A 484 16.63 -16.34 -4.62
C LYS A 484 17.15 -15.56 -5.83
N LEU A 485 16.25 -15.16 -6.72
CA LEU A 485 16.55 -14.36 -7.90
C LEU A 485 15.44 -13.32 -8.12
N LEU A 486 15.87 -12.06 -8.22
CA LEU A 486 15.03 -10.92 -8.58
C LEU A 486 15.52 -10.35 -9.91
N ILE A 487 14.70 -10.47 -10.96
CA ILE A 487 14.96 -9.86 -12.28
C ILE A 487 14.09 -8.62 -12.40
N ILE A 488 14.72 -7.48 -12.69
CA ILE A 488 14.04 -6.20 -12.95
C ILE A 488 14.24 -5.87 -14.42
N ASP A 489 13.17 -5.99 -15.20
CA ASP A 489 13.17 -5.63 -16.62
C ASP A 489 12.84 -4.15 -16.80
N GLU A 490 13.49 -3.52 -17.77
CA GLU A 490 13.42 -2.08 -18.05
C GLU A 490 13.72 -1.18 -16.82
N VAL A 491 14.89 -1.38 -16.20
CA VAL A 491 15.36 -0.58 -15.03
C VAL A 491 15.35 0.93 -15.29
N HIS A 492 15.42 1.38 -16.55
CA HIS A 492 15.27 2.80 -16.90
C HIS A 492 13.94 3.43 -16.49
N LEU A 493 12.92 2.63 -16.14
CA LEU A 493 11.71 3.11 -15.50
C LEU A 493 11.95 3.83 -14.17
N LEU A 494 13.16 3.77 -13.60
CA LEU A 494 13.58 4.62 -12.48
C LEU A 494 13.31 6.12 -12.72
N HIS A 495 13.32 6.59 -13.97
CA HIS A 495 13.04 7.99 -14.30
C HIS A 495 11.55 8.36 -14.35
N ASP A 496 10.67 7.35 -14.44
CA ASP A 496 9.23 7.52 -14.58
C ASP A 496 8.57 7.69 -13.19
N ASP A 497 7.29 8.06 -13.15
CA ASP A 497 6.48 8.19 -11.93
C ASP A 497 6.38 6.87 -11.13
N ARG A 498 6.72 5.76 -11.78
CA ARG A 498 6.74 4.40 -11.21
C ARG A 498 8.12 4.00 -10.67
N GLY A 499 9.15 4.79 -10.96
CA GLY A 499 10.50 4.63 -10.42
C GLY A 499 10.57 4.45 -8.90
N PRO A 500 9.80 5.23 -8.09
CA PRO A 500 9.80 5.09 -6.64
C PRO A 500 9.44 3.68 -6.15
N VAL A 501 8.60 2.96 -6.90
CA VAL A 501 8.22 1.58 -6.56
C VAL A 501 9.38 0.62 -6.75
N ILE A 502 10.16 0.79 -7.84
CA ILE A 502 11.36 -0.01 -8.09
C ILE A 502 12.41 0.26 -7.02
N GLU A 503 12.60 1.53 -6.65
CA GLU A 503 13.49 1.93 -5.55
C GLU A 503 13.13 1.26 -4.23
N THR A 504 11.86 1.31 -3.84
CA THR A 504 11.36 0.65 -2.62
C THR A 504 11.60 -0.86 -2.65
N ILE A 505 11.34 -1.52 -3.79
CA ILE A 505 11.54 -2.98 -3.93
C ILE A 505 13.02 -3.36 -3.74
N VAL A 506 13.93 -2.64 -4.40
CA VAL A 506 15.37 -2.91 -4.28
C VAL A 506 15.85 -2.58 -2.88
N ALA A 507 15.49 -1.42 -2.33
CA ALA A 507 15.88 -1.02 -0.98
C ALA A 507 15.44 -2.06 0.07
N ARG A 508 14.19 -2.52 -0.02
CA ARG A 508 13.66 -3.57 0.86
C ARG A 508 14.39 -4.90 0.67
N THR A 509 14.69 -5.28 -0.57
CA THR A 509 15.42 -6.52 -0.87
C THR A 509 16.84 -6.48 -0.31
N LEU A 510 17.58 -5.40 -0.52
CA LEU A 510 18.96 -5.24 -0.04
C LEU A 510 19.01 -5.25 1.49
N ARG A 511 18.14 -4.47 2.15
CA ARG A 511 18.04 -4.45 3.60
C ARG A 511 17.67 -5.82 4.16
N GLN A 512 16.77 -6.54 3.50
CA GLN A 512 16.42 -7.90 3.89
C GLN A 512 17.62 -8.85 3.77
N VAL A 513 18.40 -8.77 2.69
CA VAL A 513 19.62 -9.58 2.49
C VAL A 513 20.62 -9.35 3.63
N GLU A 514 20.79 -8.10 4.07
CA GLU A 514 21.66 -7.77 5.20
C GLU A 514 21.11 -8.28 6.53
N MET A 515 19.80 -8.18 6.76
CA MET A 515 19.17 -8.67 7.98
C MET A 515 19.12 -10.20 8.06
N SER A 516 18.88 -10.89 6.95
CA SER A 516 18.78 -12.37 6.91
C SER A 516 20.11 -13.06 6.65
N GLN A 517 21.13 -12.34 6.17
CA GLN A 517 22.40 -12.90 5.68
C GLN A 517 22.21 -13.93 4.56
N GLU A 518 21.07 -13.92 3.87
CA GLU A 518 20.80 -14.77 2.71
C GLU A 518 20.86 -13.94 1.43
N ALA A 519 21.84 -14.23 0.57
CA ALA A 519 22.01 -13.51 -0.69
C ALA A 519 20.86 -13.77 -1.67
N ILE A 520 20.27 -12.68 -2.18
CA ILE A 520 19.33 -12.68 -3.30
C ILE A 520 20.05 -12.09 -4.50
N ARG A 521 20.14 -12.84 -5.61
CA ARG A 521 20.75 -12.35 -6.84
C ARG A 521 19.83 -11.34 -7.51
N ILE A 522 20.35 -10.17 -7.85
CA ILE A 522 19.62 -9.11 -8.57
C ILE A 522 20.15 -9.00 -9.99
N VAL A 523 19.24 -9.03 -10.97
CA VAL A 523 19.55 -8.86 -12.39
C VAL A 523 18.73 -7.71 -12.95
N GLY A 524 19.38 -6.59 -13.22
CA GLY A 524 18.82 -5.44 -13.90
C GLY A 524 19.00 -5.55 -15.42
N LEU A 525 17.90 -5.47 -16.16
CA LEU A 525 17.89 -5.38 -17.61
C LEU A 525 17.40 -4.00 -18.01
N SER A 526 18.12 -3.33 -18.90
CA SER A 526 17.70 -2.00 -19.34
C SER A 526 18.07 -1.74 -20.80
N ALA A 527 17.38 -0.79 -21.40
CA ALA A 527 17.90 -0.01 -22.52
C ALA A 527 19.23 0.68 -22.15
N THR A 528 19.90 1.30 -23.12
CA THR A 528 21.16 2.01 -22.91
C THR A 528 20.94 3.22 -21.99
N LEU A 529 21.58 3.20 -20.81
CA LEU A 529 21.45 4.23 -19.78
C LEU A 529 22.69 5.12 -19.76
N PRO A 530 22.57 6.44 -19.58
CA PRO A 530 23.73 7.33 -19.47
C PRO A 530 24.50 7.12 -18.16
N ASN A 531 23.80 7.09 -17.04
CA ASN A 531 24.35 6.91 -15.71
C ASN A 531 24.25 5.46 -15.24
N TYR A 532 24.63 4.53 -16.12
CA TYR A 532 24.64 3.09 -15.84
C TYR A 532 25.47 2.72 -14.61
N VAL A 533 26.54 3.47 -14.31
CA VAL A 533 27.38 3.25 -13.11
C VAL A 533 26.59 3.53 -11.83
N ASP A 534 25.76 4.58 -11.81
CA ASP A 534 24.95 4.93 -10.64
C ASP A 534 23.87 3.88 -10.40
N VAL A 535 23.25 3.39 -11.47
CA VAL A 535 22.29 2.28 -11.41
C VAL A 535 22.97 0.98 -10.97
N ALA A 536 24.21 0.73 -11.40
CA ALA A 536 24.99 -0.42 -10.94
C ALA A 536 25.28 -0.34 -9.44
N ARG A 537 25.65 0.84 -8.94
CA ARG A 537 25.85 1.08 -7.49
C ARG A 537 24.56 0.84 -6.71
N PHE A 538 23.43 1.33 -7.21
CA PHE A 538 22.11 1.12 -6.62
C PHE A 538 21.72 -0.36 -6.51
N LEU A 539 21.97 -1.15 -7.57
CA LEU A 539 21.68 -2.58 -7.58
C LEU A 539 22.77 -3.44 -6.90
N ARG A 540 23.79 -2.81 -6.28
CA ARG A 540 24.97 -3.48 -5.71
C ARG A 540 25.64 -4.43 -6.71
N VAL A 541 25.80 -3.97 -7.95
CA VAL A 541 26.48 -4.67 -9.04
C VAL A 541 27.96 -4.35 -9.01
N ASN A 542 28.83 -5.37 -9.08
CA ASN A 542 30.26 -5.16 -9.20
C ASN A 542 30.59 -4.60 -10.60
N PRO A 543 31.14 -3.36 -10.72
CA PRO A 543 31.39 -2.74 -12.02
C PRO A 543 32.38 -3.51 -12.92
N SER A 544 33.28 -4.31 -12.33
CA SER A 544 34.29 -5.06 -13.09
C SER A 544 33.79 -6.42 -13.58
N LYS A 545 32.80 -7.02 -12.91
CA LYS A 545 32.31 -8.37 -13.22
C LYS A 545 30.88 -8.39 -13.75
N GLY A 546 30.00 -7.57 -13.22
CA GLY A 546 28.55 -7.66 -13.41
C GLY A 546 27.92 -6.51 -14.21
N LEU A 547 28.67 -5.43 -14.47
CA LEU A 547 28.20 -4.30 -15.28
C LEU A 547 28.53 -4.52 -16.75
N PHE A 548 27.51 -4.55 -17.60
CA PHE A 548 27.62 -4.64 -19.04
C PHE A 548 26.93 -3.47 -19.70
N PHE A 549 27.67 -2.69 -20.49
CA PHE A 549 27.13 -1.56 -21.24
C PHE A 549 27.47 -1.70 -22.72
N PHE A 550 26.42 -1.77 -23.55
CA PHE A 550 26.51 -1.82 -25.00
C PHE A 550 25.86 -0.57 -25.58
N ASP A 551 26.63 0.28 -26.24
CA ASP A 551 26.12 1.56 -26.76
C ASP A 551 25.22 1.43 -28.01
N SER A 552 24.84 2.57 -28.56
CA SER A 552 23.94 2.70 -29.72
C SER A 552 24.49 2.14 -31.02
N ARG A 553 25.74 1.67 -31.10
CA ARG A 553 26.31 1.02 -32.30
C ARG A 553 25.63 -0.31 -32.64
N PHE A 554 24.89 -0.90 -31.71
CA PHE A 554 24.09 -2.10 -31.93
C PHE A 554 22.63 -1.79 -32.40
N ARG A 555 22.31 -0.53 -32.74
CA ARG A 555 20.97 -0.07 -33.11
C ARG A 555 20.77 0.07 -34.62
N PRO A 556 19.56 -0.13 -35.17
CA PRO A 556 19.17 0.33 -36.51
C PRO A 556 19.22 1.87 -36.67
N VAL A 557 19.21 2.35 -37.92
CA VAL A 557 19.62 3.71 -38.35
C VAL A 557 18.52 4.77 -38.13
N PRO A 558 18.74 5.80 -37.29
CA PRO A 558 17.77 6.87 -37.09
C PRO A 558 17.88 8.01 -38.13
N LEU A 559 16.76 8.39 -38.75
CA LEU A 559 16.58 9.52 -39.66
C LEU A 559 15.73 10.61 -38.96
N PHE A 560 16.18 11.86 -38.94
CA PHE A 560 15.47 12.97 -38.28
C PHE A 560 14.93 13.97 -39.29
N ILE A 561 13.68 14.41 -39.12
CA ILE A 561 13.03 15.38 -40.01
C ILE A 561 12.40 16.50 -39.15
N GLY A 562 12.89 17.72 -39.28
CA GLY A 562 12.34 18.93 -38.65
C GLY A 562 11.56 19.79 -39.63
N VAL A 563 10.27 19.97 -39.41
CA VAL A 563 9.41 20.84 -40.23
C VAL A 563 9.60 22.30 -39.84
N ARG A 564 9.80 23.19 -40.81
CA ARG A 564 9.98 24.63 -40.55
C ARG A 564 8.64 25.28 -40.24
N ASN A 565 8.66 26.30 -39.37
CA ASN A 565 7.49 27.15 -39.18
C ASN A 565 7.33 28.10 -40.37
N PRO A 566 6.25 28.02 -41.16
CA PRO A 566 5.68 29.21 -41.76
C PRO A 566 5.13 30.12 -40.65
N PRO A 567 5.24 31.46 -40.77
CA PRO A 567 5.09 32.36 -39.62
C PRO A 567 3.68 32.50 -39.02
N LEU A 568 2.60 31.89 -39.52
CA LEU A 568 1.24 32.38 -39.22
C LEU A 568 0.09 31.36 -38.98
N ASP A 569 0.26 30.02 -39.09
CA ASP A 569 -0.90 29.11 -38.87
C ASP A 569 -0.52 27.66 -38.46
N GLU A 570 -0.82 27.25 -37.23
CA GLU A 570 -0.58 25.90 -36.71
C GLU A 570 -1.33 24.80 -37.50
N ALA A 571 -2.51 25.13 -38.05
CA ALA A 571 -3.30 24.16 -38.82
C ALA A 571 -2.65 23.82 -40.17
N ASN A 572 -1.95 24.77 -40.78
CA ASN A 572 -1.15 24.54 -42.00
C ASN A 572 0.02 23.60 -41.70
N VAL A 573 0.74 23.82 -40.59
CA VAL A 573 1.90 22.99 -40.23
C VAL A 573 1.49 21.55 -39.93
N MET A 574 0.35 21.34 -39.27
CA MET A 574 -0.17 19.99 -39.03
C MET A 574 -0.49 19.25 -40.33
N ARG A 575 -1.03 19.94 -41.34
CA ARG A 575 -1.24 19.36 -42.68
C ARG A 575 0.08 19.04 -43.39
N GLU A 576 1.06 19.94 -43.31
CA GLU A 576 2.40 19.69 -43.87
C GLU A 576 3.07 18.48 -43.21
N MET A 577 2.97 18.33 -41.89
CA MET A 577 3.45 17.15 -41.17
C MET A 577 2.77 15.85 -41.65
N ASP A 578 1.47 15.90 -41.96
CA ASP A 578 0.72 14.75 -42.49
C ASP A 578 1.18 14.39 -43.90
N GLU A 579 1.40 15.39 -44.76
CA GLU A 579 1.93 15.20 -46.12
C GLU A 579 3.35 14.61 -46.12
N ILE A 580 4.24 15.15 -45.29
CA ILE A 580 5.61 14.64 -45.13
C ILE A 580 5.57 13.20 -44.59
N CYS A 581 4.71 12.93 -43.60
CA CYS A 581 4.53 11.60 -43.06
C CYS A 581 4.06 10.62 -44.15
N TYR A 582 3.10 11.01 -44.98
CA TYR A 582 2.62 10.19 -46.09
C TYR A 582 3.72 9.88 -47.10
N ASP A 583 4.47 10.89 -47.55
CA ASP A 583 5.50 10.70 -48.56
C ASP A 583 6.62 9.78 -48.07
N LYS A 584 7.04 9.91 -46.80
CA LYS A 584 8.05 9.01 -46.20
C LYS A 584 7.52 7.59 -46.00
N VAL A 585 6.27 7.41 -45.56
CA VAL A 585 5.68 6.07 -45.41
C VAL A 585 5.51 5.39 -46.78
N HIS A 586 5.07 6.13 -47.81
CA HIS A 586 4.89 5.60 -49.16
C HIS A 586 6.19 5.07 -49.76
N GLN A 587 7.34 5.72 -49.50
CA GLN A 587 8.65 5.24 -49.93
C GLN A 587 8.94 3.81 -49.46
N PHE A 588 8.63 3.47 -48.21
CA PHE A 588 8.82 2.11 -47.68
C PHE A 588 7.75 1.14 -48.18
N VAL A 589 6.48 1.57 -48.23
CA VAL A 589 5.37 0.73 -48.67
C VAL A 589 5.51 0.34 -50.15
N LYS A 590 6.04 1.23 -50.99
CA LYS A 590 6.35 0.93 -52.39
C LYS A 590 7.33 -0.24 -52.53
N ASN A 591 8.27 -0.35 -51.59
CA ASN A 591 9.22 -1.47 -51.49
C ASN A 591 8.65 -2.69 -50.74
N LYS A 592 7.34 -2.72 -50.48
CA LYS A 592 6.61 -3.80 -49.77
C LYS A 592 7.05 -4.01 -48.32
N HIS A 593 7.57 -2.97 -47.68
CA HIS A 593 7.88 -2.99 -46.26
C HIS A 593 6.68 -2.58 -45.39
N GLN A 594 6.57 -3.18 -44.20
CA GLN A 594 5.57 -2.78 -43.21
C GLN A 594 6.07 -1.58 -42.38
N VAL A 595 5.17 -0.67 -42.04
CA VAL A 595 5.50 0.58 -41.35
C VAL A 595 4.61 0.80 -40.13
N LEU A 596 5.22 1.21 -39.01
CA LEU A 596 4.51 1.68 -37.83
C LEU A 596 4.50 3.21 -37.80
N VAL A 597 3.32 3.81 -37.67
CA VAL A 597 3.16 5.27 -37.57
C VAL A 597 2.64 5.61 -36.18
N PHE A 598 3.47 6.29 -35.39
CA PHE A 598 3.15 6.74 -34.05
C PHE A 598 2.60 8.16 -34.05
N VAL A 599 1.47 8.35 -33.37
CA VAL A 599 0.81 9.65 -33.17
C VAL A 599 0.59 9.90 -31.67
N THR A 600 0.42 11.17 -31.29
CA THR A 600 0.35 11.58 -29.89
C THR A 600 -1.06 11.47 -29.29
N ALA A 601 -2.11 11.37 -30.12
CA ALA A 601 -3.50 11.28 -29.67
C ALA A 601 -4.24 10.07 -30.26
N ARG A 602 -5.20 9.52 -29.49
CA ARG A 602 -6.03 8.38 -29.92
C ARG A 602 -6.83 8.71 -31.18
N ASN A 603 -7.53 9.85 -31.18
CA ASN A 603 -8.32 10.30 -32.33
C ASN A 603 -7.45 10.67 -33.53
N ALA A 604 -6.17 10.99 -33.32
CA ALA A 604 -5.23 11.23 -34.42
C ALA A 604 -4.91 9.95 -35.21
N THR A 605 -5.03 8.75 -34.61
CA THR A 605 -4.77 7.49 -35.32
C THR A 605 -5.74 7.29 -36.48
N SER A 606 -7.05 7.41 -36.22
CA SER A 606 -8.08 7.28 -37.25
C SER A 606 -8.07 8.48 -38.21
N LYS A 607 -7.90 9.70 -37.70
CA LYS A 607 -7.82 10.90 -38.54
C LYS A 607 -6.70 10.80 -39.57
N LEU A 608 -5.48 10.43 -39.15
CA LEU A 608 -4.34 10.28 -40.04
C LEU A 608 -4.53 9.13 -41.04
N ALA A 609 -5.14 8.01 -40.61
CA ALA A 609 -5.47 6.91 -41.51
C ALA A 609 -6.45 7.32 -42.63
N HIS A 610 -7.46 8.15 -42.33
CA HIS A 610 -8.35 8.72 -43.34
C HIS A 610 -7.62 9.74 -44.23
N THR A 611 -6.74 10.58 -43.67
CA THR A 611 -5.90 11.47 -44.46
C THR A 611 -5.02 10.70 -45.46
N PHE A 612 -4.44 9.57 -45.04
CA PHE A 612 -3.66 8.68 -45.91
C PHE A 612 -4.52 8.06 -47.01
N ARG A 613 -5.75 7.61 -46.70
CA ARG A 613 -6.72 7.13 -47.70
C ARG A 613 -6.99 8.21 -48.75
N ASP A 614 -7.28 9.43 -48.31
CA ASP A 614 -7.66 10.53 -49.20
C ASP A 614 -6.47 10.97 -50.07
N GLN A 615 -5.26 11.03 -49.50
CA GLN A 615 -4.03 11.32 -50.25
C GLN A 615 -3.65 10.20 -51.22
N ALA A 616 -3.79 8.94 -50.82
CA ALA A 616 -3.58 7.79 -51.70
C ALA A 616 -4.58 7.74 -52.85
N SER A 617 -5.83 8.16 -52.61
CA SER A 617 -6.85 8.30 -53.66
C SER A 617 -6.47 9.40 -54.65
N LYS A 618 -6.09 10.60 -54.15
CA LYS A 618 -5.67 11.74 -54.99
C LYS A 618 -4.44 11.44 -55.85
N LYS A 619 -3.44 10.74 -55.28
CA LYS A 619 -2.18 10.40 -55.97
C LYS A 619 -2.24 9.08 -56.74
N GLY A 620 -3.32 8.29 -56.63
CA GLY A 620 -3.48 7.00 -57.32
C GLY A 620 -2.68 5.84 -56.70
N HIS A 621 -2.24 5.95 -55.45
CA HIS A 621 -1.37 4.99 -54.76
C HIS A 621 -2.11 3.94 -53.89
N LEU A 622 -3.45 3.88 -53.92
CA LEU A 622 -4.25 2.99 -53.06
C LEU A 622 -3.83 1.51 -53.13
N LYS A 623 -3.42 1.03 -54.31
CA LYS A 623 -3.00 -0.37 -54.51
C LYS A 623 -1.66 -0.69 -53.85
N ASP A 624 -0.82 0.31 -53.61
CA ASP A 624 0.52 0.11 -53.05
C ASP A 624 0.43 -0.38 -51.59
N PHE A 625 -0.56 0.14 -50.86
CA PHE A 625 -0.83 -0.17 -49.45
C PHE A 625 -1.50 -1.53 -49.24
N LEU A 626 -1.99 -2.19 -50.28
CA LEU A 626 -2.58 -3.51 -50.13
C LEU A 626 -1.48 -4.56 -49.92
N PRO A 627 -1.70 -5.53 -49.01
CA PRO A 627 -0.74 -6.60 -48.76
C PRO A 627 -0.57 -7.48 -50.00
N ALA A 628 0.63 -8.01 -50.22
CA ALA A 628 0.93 -8.86 -51.38
C ALA A 628 0.11 -10.17 -51.42
N ASN A 629 -0.40 -10.62 -50.26
CA ASN A 629 -1.02 -11.94 -50.07
C ASN A 629 -2.56 -11.91 -50.02
N LEU A 630 -3.21 -11.00 -50.75
CA LEU A 630 -4.68 -10.81 -50.78
C LEU A 630 -5.47 -12.11 -51.04
N ASP A 631 -4.98 -12.96 -51.95
CA ASP A 631 -5.69 -14.19 -52.34
C ASP A 631 -5.44 -15.37 -51.42
N SER A 632 -4.53 -15.24 -50.44
CA SER A 632 -4.18 -16.32 -49.54
C SER A 632 -5.36 -16.79 -48.68
N PRO A 633 -5.49 -18.11 -48.40
CA PRO A 633 -6.51 -18.62 -47.48
C PRO A 633 -6.43 -17.97 -46.10
N SER A 634 -5.20 -17.63 -45.66
CA SER A 634 -4.90 -16.93 -44.42
C SER A 634 -5.52 -15.53 -44.38
N TYR A 635 -5.43 -14.76 -45.47
CA TYR A 635 -6.03 -13.43 -45.57
C TYR A 635 -7.57 -13.50 -45.59
N LYS A 636 -8.16 -14.47 -46.32
CA LYS A 636 -9.63 -14.67 -46.33
C LYS A 636 -10.19 -15.02 -44.96
N SER A 637 -9.51 -15.87 -44.20
CA SER A 637 -9.86 -16.20 -42.81
C SER A 637 -9.73 -14.98 -41.87
N SER A 638 -8.67 -14.21 -42.07
CA SER A 638 -8.42 -12.97 -41.34
C SER A 638 -9.50 -11.91 -41.60
N SER A 639 -9.92 -11.74 -42.86
CA SER A 639 -11.01 -10.84 -43.26
C SER A 639 -12.35 -11.23 -42.59
N LYS A 640 -12.67 -12.53 -42.50
CA LYS A 640 -13.85 -13.00 -41.75
C LYS A 640 -13.77 -12.63 -40.26
N SER A 641 -12.58 -12.76 -39.66
CA SER A 641 -12.35 -12.40 -38.25
C SER A 641 -12.52 -10.90 -38.00
N VAL A 642 -12.07 -10.05 -38.92
CA VAL A 642 -12.23 -8.59 -38.84
C VAL A 642 -13.69 -8.16 -39.01
N LYS A 643 -14.45 -8.82 -39.89
CA LYS A 643 -15.90 -8.56 -40.05
C LYS A 643 -16.72 -8.84 -38.79
N SER A 644 -16.18 -9.60 -37.83
CA SER A 644 -16.80 -9.85 -36.52
C SER A 644 -16.54 -8.72 -35.50
N CYS A 645 -15.68 -7.75 -35.78
CA CYS A 645 -15.40 -6.62 -34.88
C CYS A 645 -16.63 -5.72 -34.74
N ARG A 646 -16.78 -5.05 -33.58
CA ARG A 646 -17.89 -4.11 -33.36
C ARG A 646 -17.58 -2.73 -33.93
N ASN A 647 -16.29 -2.38 -34.02
CA ASN A 647 -15.86 -1.10 -34.53
C ASN A 647 -15.83 -1.07 -36.06
N GLY A 648 -16.78 -0.36 -36.67
CA GLY A 648 -16.87 -0.20 -38.13
C GLY A 648 -15.61 0.42 -38.77
N MET A 649 -14.90 1.29 -38.04
CA MET A 649 -13.68 1.92 -38.55
C MET A 649 -12.55 0.90 -38.80
N ILE A 650 -12.39 -0.09 -37.93
CA ILE A 650 -11.37 -1.14 -38.13
C ILE A 650 -11.66 -1.96 -39.39
N ILE A 651 -12.94 -2.20 -39.67
CA ILE A 651 -13.38 -2.97 -40.84
C ILE A 651 -13.08 -2.18 -42.13
N GLU A 652 -13.36 -0.88 -42.15
CA GLU A 652 -13.05 -0.01 -43.30
C GLU A 652 -11.54 0.07 -43.54
N LEU A 653 -10.76 0.39 -42.51
CA LEU A 653 -9.32 0.60 -42.63
C LEU A 653 -8.57 -0.69 -43.03
N PHE A 654 -8.99 -1.84 -42.53
CA PHE A 654 -8.37 -3.12 -42.88
C PHE A 654 -8.46 -3.43 -44.39
N GLN A 655 -9.55 -3.04 -45.06
CA GLN A 655 -9.70 -3.24 -46.51
C GLN A 655 -8.71 -2.43 -47.34
N LEU A 656 -8.20 -1.33 -46.78
CA LEU A 656 -7.20 -0.45 -47.39
C LEU A 656 -5.76 -0.86 -47.04
N GLY A 657 -5.58 -1.94 -46.26
CA GLY A 657 -4.28 -2.36 -45.73
C GLY A 657 -3.83 -1.58 -44.48
N PHE A 658 -4.72 -0.79 -43.88
CA PHE A 658 -4.44 0.02 -42.69
C PHE A 658 -4.96 -0.64 -41.40
N GLY A 659 -4.29 -0.36 -40.29
CA GLY A 659 -4.74 -0.74 -38.96
C GLY A 659 -4.64 0.41 -37.97
N ILE A 660 -5.43 0.35 -36.89
CA ILE A 660 -5.34 1.27 -35.75
C ILE A 660 -5.05 0.52 -34.45
N HIS A 661 -4.23 1.10 -33.58
CA HIS A 661 -3.91 0.55 -32.26
C HIS A 661 -3.70 1.63 -31.20
N HIS A 662 -4.61 1.71 -30.24
CA HIS A 662 -4.47 2.59 -29.08
C HIS A 662 -5.25 2.04 -27.89
N ALA A 663 -4.98 2.55 -26.68
CA ALA A 663 -5.60 2.06 -25.45
C ALA A 663 -7.15 2.14 -25.44
N GLY A 664 -7.73 3.08 -26.19
CA GLY A 664 -9.18 3.20 -26.40
C GLY A 664 -9.81 2.12 -27.29
N VAL A 665 -9.03 1.32 -28.03
CA VAL A 665 -9.54 0.15 -28.76
C VAL A 665 -9.67 -1.03 -27.80
N PRO A 666 -10.79 -1.78 -27.80
CA PRO A 666 -10.97 -2.96 -26.96
C PRO A 666 -9.80 -3.96 -27.08
N ARG A 667 -9.40 -4.58 -25.96
CA ARG A 667 -8.24 -5.51 -25.90
C ARG A 667 -8.35 -6.63 -26.94
N ARG A 668 -9.54 -7.20 -27.15
CA ARG A 668 -9.78 -8.25 -28.15
C ARG A 668 -9.43 -7.78 -29.57
N GLU A 669 -9.83 -6.56 -29.92
CA GLU A 669 -9.59 -5.98 -31.24
C GLU A 669 -8.12 -5.57 -31.40
N ARG A 670 -7.47 -5.04 -30.34
CA ARG A 670 -6.01 -4.79 -30.33
C ARG A 670 -5.19 -6.04 -30.62
N LEU A 671 -5.47 -7.13 -29.90
CA LEU A 671 -4.79 -8.42 -30.09
C LEU A 671 -5.03 -8.99 -31.50
N LEU A 672 -6.18 -8.70 -32.11
CA LEU A 672 -6.46 -9.08 -33.49
C LEU A 672 -5.58 -8.26 -34.44
N THR A 673 -5.56 -6.92 -34.33
CA THR A 673 -4.73 -6.04 -35.15
C THR A 673 -3.24 -6.39 -35.07
N GLU A 674 -2.73 -6.68 -33.87
CA GLU A 674 -1.35 -7.14 -33.65
C GLU A 674 -1.05 -8.44 -34.42
N LYS A 675 -1.94 -9.44 -34.33
CA LYS A 675 -1.79 -10.71 -35.07
C LYS A 675 -1.85 -10.51 -36.58
N LEU A 676 -2.69 -9.59 -37.05
CA LEU A 676 -2.84 -9.30 -38.48
C LEU A 676 -1.60 -8.60 -39.04
N PHE A 677 -1.04 -7.64 -38.30
CA PHE A 677 0.20 -6.99 -38.66
C PHE A 677 1.38 -7.97 -38.65
N ALA A 678 1.51 -8.80 -37.62
CA ALA A 678 2.57 -9.82 -37.54
C ALA A 678 2.53 -10.85 -38.69
N ARG A 679 1.36 -11.06 -39.31
CA ARG A 679 1.18 -11.95 -40.47
C ARG A 679 1.40 -11.27 -41.82
N GLY A 680 1.68 -9.96 -41.85
CA GLY A 680 1.82 -9.20 -43.09
C GLY A 680 0.50 -8.81 -43.75
N HIS A 681 -0.65 -8.95 -43.05
CA HIS A 681 -1.98 -8.61 -43.60
C HIS A 681 -2.31 -7.12 -43.49
N ILE A 682 -1.55 -6.37 -42.70
CA ILE A 682 -1.64 -4.91 -42.54
C ILE A 682 -0.27 -4.34 -42.91
N THR A 683 -0.23 -3.38 -43.84
CA THR A 683 1.02 -2.76 -44.29
C THR A 683 1.40 -1.56 -43.43
N VAL A 684 0.42 -0.74 -43.04
CA VAL A 684 0.63 0.45 -42.21
C VAL A 684 -0.26 0.37 -40.98
N LEU A 685 0.36 0.45 -39.80
CA LEU A 685 -0.34 0.45 -38.53
C LEU A 685 -0.16 1.80 -37.81
N PHE A 686 -1.27 2.52 -37.63
CA PHE A 686 -1.33 3.78 -36.91
C PHE A 686 -1.54 3.51 -35.42
N CYS A 687 -0.64 4.00 -34.59
CA CYS A 687 -0.64 3.65 -33.17
C CYS A 687 -0.24 4.79 -32.25
N THR A 688 -0.58 4.68 -30.97
CA THR A 688 -0.07 5.57 -29.92
C THR A 688 1.19 4.98 -29.28
N SER A 689 1.98 5.82 -28.58
CA SER A 689 3.22 5.42 -27.88
C SER A 689 3.08 4.18 -26.99
N THR A 690 1.87 3.92 -26.48
CA THR A 690 1.52 2.71 -25.70
C THR A 690 1.87 1.38 -26.37
N LEU A 691 1.88 1.30 -27.72
CA LEU A 691 2.26 0.08 -28.42
C LEU A 691 3.74 -0.26 -28.19
N ALA A 692 4.60 0.76 -28.12
CA ALA A 692 6.05 0.60 -28.01
C ALA A 692 6.47 -0.09 -26.71
N TRP A 693 5.69 0.03 -25.65
CA TRP A 693 5.98 -0.57 -24.34
C TRP A 693 5.32 -1.95 -24.12
N GLY A 694 4.27 -2.28 -24.89
CA GLY A 694 3.35 -3.36 -24.54
C GLY A 694 3.39 -4.61 -25.40
N VAL A 695 3.92 -4.53 -26.64
CA VAL A 695 3.81 -5.64 -27.60
C VAL A 695 5.07 -5.76 -28.44
N ASN A 696 5.50 -7.00 -28.58
CA ASN A 696 6.56 -7.39 -29.49
C ASN A 696 6.12 -7.43 -30.97
N LEU A 697 5.97 -6.24 -31.56
CA LEU A 697 5.59 -6.07 -32.96
C LEU A 697 6.68 -5.29 -33.72
N PRO A 698 7.63 -5.97 -34.39
CA PRO A 698 8.66 -5.29 -35.20
C PRO A 698 8.10 -4.84 -36.55
N ALA A 699 8.68 -3.76 -37.09
CA ALA A 699 8.41 -3.25 -38.44
C ALA A 699 9.69 -2.72 -39.08
N HIS A 700 9.66 -2.51 -40.39
CA HIS A 700 10.84 -2.06 -41.12
C HIS A 700 11.18 -0.60 -40.87
N ALA A 701 10.15 0.22 -40.97
CA ALA A 701 10.23 1.62 -40.66
C ALA A 701 9.28 1.95 -39.52
N VAL A 702 9.71 2.86 -38.67
CA VAL A 702 8.90 3.45 -37.61
C VAL A 702 8.92 4.96 -37.83
N VAL A 703 7.74 5.59 -37.88
CA VAL A 703 7.59 7.03 -38.10
C VAL A 703 6.86 7.63 -36.92
N ILE A 704 7.43 8.65 -36.29
CA ILE A 704 6.78 9.44 -35.25
C ILE A 704 6.25 10.71 -35.89
N ARG A 705 4.92 10.83 -36.00
CA ARG A 705 4.23 12.01 -36.49
C ARG A 705 3.89 12.92 -35.31
N GLY A 706 4.66 14.00 -35.17
CA GLY A 706 4.51 14.97 -34.10
C GLY A 706 5.03 14.44 -32.77
N THR A 707 5.60 15.33 -31.96
CA THR A 707 6.28 14.95 -30.72
C THR A 707 5.71 15.63 -29.48
N GLU A 708 4.57 16.32 -29.61
CA GLU A 708 3.91 17.01 -28.50
C GLU A 708 2.77 16.18 -27.94
N ILE A 709 2.88 15.84 -26.66
CA ILE A 709 1.85 15.19 -25.86
C ILE A 709 1.26 16.24 -24.93
N PHE A 710 -0.06 16.28 -24.83
CA PHE A 710 -0.72 17.14 -23.85
C PHE A 710 -0.59 16.55 -22.44
N ASP A 711 0.23 17.17 -21.59
CA ASP A 711 0.33 16.83 -20.17
C ASP A 711 -0.81 17.49 -19.40
N ILE A 712 -1.57 16.64 -18.74
CA ILE A 712 -2.84 16.95 -18.13
C ILE A 712 -2.63 17.55 -16.76
N HIS A 713 -1.65 17.04 -16.02
CA HIS A 713 -1.34 17.49 -14.66
C HIS A 713 -0.84 18.92 -14.67
N ARG A 714 -0.08 19.26 -15.71
CA ARG A 714 0.48 20.61 -15.90
C ARG A 714 -0.39 21.51 -16.79
N GLY A 715 -1.37 20.94 -17.50
CA GLY A 715 -2.24 21.68 -18.42
C GLY A 715 -1.52 22.26 -19.65
N ILE A 716 -0.35 21.72 -20.01
CA ILE A 716 0.52 22.22 -21.08
C ILE A 716 0.89 21.12 -22.06
N TYR A 717 1.17 21.48 -23.31
CA TYR A 717 1.79 20.57 -24.25
C TYR A 717 3.26 20.35 -23.86
N CYS A 718 3.57 19.11 -23.50
CA CYS A 718 4.91 18.64 -23.20
C CYS A 718 5.46 17.86 -24.40
N ASP A 719 6.77 17.89 -24.56
CA ASP A 719 7.45 17.02 -25.52
C ASP A 719 7.43 15.56 -25.08
N MET A 720 7.42 14.63 -26.04
CA MET A 720 7.60 13.21 -25.79
C MET A 720 8.91 12.94 -25.06
N GLY A 721 8.86 12.05 -24.07
CA GLY A 721 10.05 11.61 -23.34
C GLY A 721 11.03 10.88 -24.26
N VAL A 722 12.32 10.96 -23.94
CA VAL A 722 13.39 10.27 -24.71
C VAL A 722 13.17 8.77 -24.71
N LEU A 723 12.76 8.23 -23.55
CA LEU A 723 12.52 6.81 -23.37
C LEU A 723 11.41 6.31 -24.30
N ASP A 724 10.32 7.07 -24.45
CA ASP A 724 9.24 6.75 -25.39
C ASP A 724 9.77 6.68 -26.82
N VAL A 725 10.50 7.71 -27.25
CA VAL A 725 11.09 7.75 -28.60
C VAL A 725 12.07 6.60 -28.82
N GLN A 726 12.89 6.29 -27.82
CA GLN A 726 13.84 5.17 -27.87
C GLN A 726 13.14 3.82 -27.99
N GLN A 727 12.08 3.59 -27.21
CA GLN A 727 11.29 2.36 -27.25
C GLN A 727 10.53 2.21 -28.57
N ILE A 728 9.97 3.31 -29.09
CA ILE A 728 9.33 3.35 -30.41
C ILE A 728 10.32 2.94 -31.49
N PHE A 729 11.50 3.54 -31.50
CA PHE A 729 12.57 3.22 -32.45
C PHE A 729 13.12 1.80 -32.27
N GLY A 730 13.06 1.24 -31.06
CA GLY A 730 13.38 -0.16 -30.79
C GLY A 730 12.47 -1.17 -31.52
N ARG A 731 11.38 -0.70 -32.15
CA ARG A 731 10.51 -1.52 -33.00
C ARG A 731 10.93 -1.53 -34.47
N ALA A 732 11.87 -0.66 -34.88
CA ALA A 732 12.40 -0.63 -36.24
C ALA A 732 13.45 -1.74 -36.44
N GLY A 733 13.40 -2.45 -37.58
CA GLY A 733 14.44 -3.35 -38.10
C GLY A 733 15.00 -4.37 -37.14
N ARG A 734 14.29 -5.49 -36.94
CA ARG A 734 14.81 -6.59 -36.12
C ARG A 734 15.83 -7.45 -36.87
N PRO A 735 16.98 -7.79 -36.26
CA PRO A 735 18.02 -8.61 -36.90
C PRO A 735 17.55 -9.98 -37.41
N GLN A 736 16.47 -10.52 -36.85
CA GLN A 736 15.89 -11.81 -37.25
C GLN A 736 15.07 -11.76 -38.54
N TYR A 737 14.60 -10.56 -38.93
CA TYR A 737 13.66 -10.39 -40.04
C TYR A 737 14.20 -9.46 -41.13
N GLU A 738 15.10 -8.54 -40.79
CA GLU A 738 15.49 -7.45 -41.68
C GLU A 738 16.97 -7.07 -41.52
N THR A 739 17.56 -6.61 -42.62
CA THR A 739 18.98 -6.22 -42.72
C THR A 739 19.26 -4.81 -42.20
N ALA A 740 18.25 -3.93 -42.20
CA ALA A 740 18.32 -2.56 -41.71
C ALA A 740 16.95 -2.10 -41.20
N GLY A 741 16.93 -1.23 -40.18
CA GLY A 741 15.73 -0.57 -39.69
C GLY A 741 15.85 0.95 -39.79
N HIS A 742 14.72 1.60 -40.03
CA HIS A 742 14.64 3.06 -40.19
C HIS A 742 13.72 3.66 -39.13
N GLY A 743 14.22 4.60 -38.33
CA GLY A 743 13.40 5.37 -37.38
C GLY A 743 13.29 6.82 -37.82
N ILE A 744 12.09 7.32 -38.08
CA ILE A 744 11.83 8.70 -38.54
C ILE A 744 11.15 9.50 -37.44
N VAL A 745 11.72 10.63 -37.02
CA VAL A 745 11.01 11.62 -36.19
C VAL A 745 10.59 12.81 -37.04
N ILE A 746 9.30 13.13 -37.06
CA ILE A 746 8.75 14.36 -37.64
C ILE A 746 8.36 15.28 -36.49
N THR A 747 9.10 16.38 -36.32
CA THR A 747 8.91 17.34 -35.22
C THR A 747 9.01 18.78 -35.70
N TRP A 748 8.69 19.72 -34.83
CA TRP A 748 8.93 21.14 -35.05
C TRP A 748 10.43 21.41 -35.15
N LYS A 749 10.85 22.32 -36.03
CA LYS A 749 12.26 22.72 -36.16
C LYS A 749 12.89 23.14 -34.82
N ARG A 750 12.12 23.80 -33.94
CA ARG A 750 12.58 24.21 -32.59
C ARG A 750 12.96 23.03 -31.69
N ASN A 751 12.33 21.86 -31.87
CA ASN A 751 12.56 20.67 -31.05
C ASN A 751 13.51 19.68 -31.73
N LEU A 752 13.89 19.91 -33.00
CA LEU A 752 14.81 19.04 -33.73
C LEU A 752 16.16 18.90 -33.02
N SER A 753 16.75 20.01 -32.58
CA SER A 753 18.01 20.02 -31.82
C SER A 753 17.86 19.30 -30.48
N LYS A 754 16.72 19.44 -29.81
CA LYS A 754 16.39 18.73 -28.58
C LYS A 754 16.36 17.22 -28.79
N TYR A 755 15.61 16.70 -29.76
CA TYR A 755 15.53 15.25 -30.00
C TYR A 755 16.84 14.66 -30.54
N LEU A 756 17.56 15.40 -31.37
CA LEU A 756 18.93 15.02 -31.78
C LEU A 756 19.84 14.92 -30.56
N ASN A 757 19.88 15.97 -29.73
CA ASN A 757 20.67 15.95 -28.49
C ASN A 757 20.25 14.82 -27.58
N MET A 758 18.96 14.56 -27.39
CA MET A 758 18.47 13.53 -26.46
C MET A 758 18.72 12.10 -26.94
N LEU A 759 18.79 11.86 -28.26
CA LEU A 759 19.07 10.53 -28.82
C LEU A 759 20.56 10.28 -29.02
N LEU A 760 21.36 11.34 -29.14
CA LEU A 760 22.83 11.28 -29.25
C LEU A 760 23.51 11.38 -27.88
N ARG A 761 23.10 12.34 -27.03
CA ARG A 761 23.45 12.46 -25.61
C ARG A 761 22.30 11.88 -24.79
N GLN A 762 22.53 10.74 -24.16
CA GLN A 762 21.53 10.13 -23.29
C GLN A 762 21.27 11.05 -22.08
N ALA A 763 20.04 11.49 -21.86
CA ALA A 763 19.67 12.32 -20.71
C ALA A 763 19.78 11.51 -19.40
N PRO A 764 20.42 12.02 -18.34
CA PRO A 764 20.62 11.30 -17.08
C PRO A 764 19.30 10.83 -16.49
N ILE A 765 19.28 9.59 -15.98
CA ILE A 765 18.12 9.04 -15.26
C ILE A 765 18.16 9.60 -13.84
N GLU A 766 17.19 10.43 -13.51
CA GLU A 766 16.98 10.97 -12.16
C GLU A 766 15.86 10.24 -11.42
N SER A 767 15.94 10.20 -10.09
CA SER A 767 14.94 9.60 -9.21
C SER A 767 13.73 10.50 -9.02
N GLN A 768 12.54 9.89 -8.94
CA GLN A 768 11.28 10.58 -8.57
C GLN A 768 10.84 10.27 -7.12
N PHE A 769 11.70 9.64 -6.30
CA PHE A 769 11.34 9.06 -5.00
C PHE A 769 10.73 10.05 -4.01
N ILE A 770 11.24 11.29 -3.98
CA ILE A 770 10.82 12.32 -3.03
C ILE A 770 9.32 12.62 -3.11
N SER A 771 8.72 12.49 -4.29
CA SER A 771 7.27 12.70 -4.51
C SER A 771 6.39 11.65 -3.81
N ARG A 772 6.97 10.49 -3.46
CA ARG A 772 6.27 9.33 -2.88
C ARG A 772 6.79 8.94 -1.50
N ILE A 773 7.56 9.82 -0.85
CA ILE A 773 8.23 9.51 0.42
C ILE A 773 7.24 9.18 1.53
N CYS A 774 6.12 9.89 1.66
CA CYS A 774 5.13 9.65 2.71
C CYS A 774 4.51 8.23 2.59
N ASP A 775 4.10 7.84 1.38
CA ASP A 775 3.51 6.53 1.11
C ASP A 775 4.49 5.38 1.38
N ASN A 776 5.75 5.56 0.96
CA ASN A 776 6.80 4.56 1.11
C ASN A 776 7.28 4.46 2.57
N LEU A 777 7.46 5.58 3.27
CA LEU A 777 7.82 5.61 4.68
C LEU A 777 6.73 4.96 5.54
N ASN A 778 5.46 5.29 5.33
CA ASN A 778 4.35 4.64 6.03
C ASN A 778 4.35 3.11 5.81
N ALA A 779 4.70 2.66 4.60
CA ALA A 779 4.75 1.23 4.31
C ALA A 779 5.85 0.51 5.11
N GLU A 780 7.04 1.09 5.22
CA GLU A 780 8.15 0.52 5.99
C GLU A 780 7.87 0.57 7.51
N VAL A 781 7.26 1.65 8.01
CA VAL A 781 6.82 1.74 9.41
C VAL A 781 5.71 0.72 9.70
N ALA A 782 4.77 0.51 8.79
CA ALA A 782 3.71 -0.51 8.91
C ALA A 782 4.25 -1.94 8.86
N LEU A 783 5.32 -2.19 8.12
CA LEU A 783 6.04 -3.47 8.09
C LEU A 783 6.85 -3.72 9.36
N GLY A 784 7.16 -2.66 10.12
CA GLY A 784 8.04 -2.71 11.28
C GLY A 784 9.53 -2.80 10.92
N THR A 785 9.89 -2.48 9.67
CA THR A 785 11.30 -2.37 9.26
C THR A 785 11.91 -1.05 9.74
N VAL A 786 11.11 -0.01 9.91
CA VAL A 786 11.54 1.31 10.39
C VAL A 786 10.80 1.65 11.68
N LEU A 787 11.55 1.83 12.76
CA LEU A 787 11.04 2.16 14.10
C LEU A 787 11.52 3.54 14.60
N SER A 788 12.49 4.15 13.92
CA SER A 788 13.01 5.49 14.26
C SER A 788 13.37 6.29 13.01
N ILE A 789 13.51 7.60 13.16
CA ILE A 789 14.00 8.50 12.10
C ILE A 789 15.41 8.07 11.64
N SER A 790 16.28 7.66 12.56
CA SER A 790 17.64 7.20 12.21
C SER A 790 17.59 5.95 11.31
N GLU A 791 16.71 4.99 11.62
CA GLU A 791 16.50 3.82 10.75
C GLU A 791 15.86 4.17 9.40
N ALA A 792 14.99 5.18 9.38
CA ALA A 792 14.40 5.68 8.13
C ALA A 792 15.45 6.35 7.24
N VAL A 793 16.38 7.12 7.82
CA VAL A 793 17.51 7.69 7.10
C VAL A 793 18.39 6.59 6.52
N GLU A 794 18.69 5.55 7.31
CA GLU A 794 19.46 4.41 6.83
C GLU A 794 18.73 3.67 5.69
N TRP A 795 17.41 3.50 5.80
CA TRP A 795 16.59 2.97 4.72
C TRP A 795 16.69 3.80 3.43
N LEU A 796 16.65 5.13 3.53
CA LEU A 796 16.80 6.01 2.37
C LEU A 796 18.16 5.86 1.67
N LYS A 797 19.23 5.47 2.37
CA LYS A 797 20.55 5.25 1.75
C LYS A 797 20.57 4.08 0.76
N TYR A 798 19.62 3.14 0.85
CA TYR A 798 19.47 2.05 -0.12
C TYR A 798 18.75 2.47 -1.41
N THR A 799 18.18 3.68 -1.46
CA THR A 799 17.41 4.17 -2.60
C THR A 799 18.32 4.72 -3.71
N TYR A 800 17.79 4.79 -4.93
CA TYR A 800 18.49 5.42 -6.05
C TYR A 800 18.55 6.94 -5.86
N PHE A 801 17.52 7.52 -5.23
CA PHE A 801 17.50 8.91 -4.79
C PHE A 801 18.76 9.32 -4.03
N PHE A 802 19.19 8.56 -3.02
CA PHE A 802 20.38 8.89 -2.22
C PHE A 802 21.64 9.02 -3.08
N ILE A 803 21.86 8.06 -3.97
CA ILE A 803 23.02 8.05 -4.88
C ILE A 803 22.97 9.27 -5.80
N ARG A 804 21.80 9.60 -6.35
CA ARG A 804 21.64 10.75 -7.24
C ARG A 804 21.71 12.09 -6.51
N ALA A 805 21.22 12.18 -5.28
CA ALA A 805 21.32 13.37 -4.45
C ALA A 805 22.79 13.74 -4.15
N LYS A 806 23.67 12.75 -3.97
CA LYS A 806 25.12 12.99 -3.81
C LYS A 806 25.78 13.46 -5.11
N LEU A 807 25.40 12.89 -6.25
CA LEU A 807 26.04 13.15 -7.54
C LEU A 807 25.51 14.39 -8.29
N ASN A 808 24.22 14.69 -8.15
CA ASN A 808 23.56 15.84 -8.76
C ASN A 808 22.65 16.56 -7.74
N PRO A 809 23.22 17.17 -6.69
CA PRO A 809 22.46 17.75 -5.58
C PRO A 809 21.49 18.86 -6.04
N LEU A 810 21.87 19.66 -7.04
CA LEU A 810 21.02 20.75 -7.57
C LEU A 810 19.69 20.26 -8.14
N ALA A 811 19.65 19.07 -8.73
CA ALA A 811 18.40 18.49 -9.24
C ALA A 811 17.37 18.20 -8.14
N TYR A 812 17.83 18.05 -6.90
CA TYR A 812 16.99 17.76 -5.72
C TYR A 812 16.87 18.96 -4.78
N GLY A 813 17.25 20.16 -5.24
CA GLY A 813 17.18 21.39 -4.44
C GLY A 813 18.25 21.51 -3.36
N ILE A 814 19.32 20.71 -3.43
CA ILE A 814 20.42 20.71 -2.47
C ILE A 814 21.53 21.63 -3.01
N PRO A 815 21.88 22.73 -2.32
CA PRO A 815 22.99 23.58 -2.75
C PRO A 815 24.34 22.88 -2.53
N HIS A 816 25.32 23.13 -3.40
CA HIS A 816 26.66 22.51 -3.28
C HIS A 816 27.38 22.83 -1.95
N SER A 817 27.07 23.97 -1.34
CA SER A 817 27.57 24.34 0.00
C SER A 817 27.11 23.39 1.09
N HIS A 818 25.92 22.79 0.96
CA HIS A 818 25.41 21.80 1.91
C HIS A 818 26.20 20.50 1.82
N LEU A 819 26.49 20.01 0.61
CA LEU A 819 27.23 18.76 0.42
C LEU A 819 28.68 18.83 0.94
N SER A 820 29.27 20.03 0.96
CA SER A 820 30.60 20.25 1.55
C SER A 820 30.60 20.15 3.08
N ARG A 821 29.46 20.46 3.72
CA ARG A 821 29.28 20.40 5.18
C ARG A 821 28.77 19.03 5.64
N ASP A 822 27.91 18.42 4.84
CA ASP A 822 27.28 17.13 5.08
C ASP A 822 27.49 16.19 3.87
N PRO A 823 28.68 15.55 3.76
CA PRO A 823 29.01 14.66 2.65
C PRO A 823 28.12 13.42 2.56
N GLU A 824 27.57 12.96 3.68
CA GLU A 824 26.67 11.80 3.76
C GLU A 824 25.18 12.17 3.66
N LEU A 825 24.86 13.46 3.48
CA LEU A 825 23.50 13.98 3.45
C LEU A 825 22.66 13.58 4.67
N SER A 826 23.28 13.28 5.82
CA SER A 826 22.59 12.78 7.00
C SER A 826 21.62 13.80 7.58
N ASP A 827 22.01 15.08 7.64
CA ASP A 827 21.16 16.15 8.16
C ASP A 827 20.00 16.43 7.21
N PHE A 828 20.28 16.47 5.91
CA PHE A 828 19.27 16.68 4.88
C PHE A 828 18.23 15.56 4.86
N LEU A 829 18.68 14.29 4.88
CA LEU A 829 17.78 13.14 4.93
C LEU A 829 16.97 13.12 6.23
N THR A 830 17.59 13.44 7.36
CA THR A 830 16.88 13.54 8.65
C THR A 830 15.77 14.58 8.59
N HIS A 831 16.04 15.76 8.01
CA HIS A 831 15.02 16.79 7.82
C HIS A 831 13.87 16.30 6.92
N VAL A 832 14.19 15.71 5.77
CA VAL A 832 13.20 15.19 4.81
C VAL A 832 12.31 14.10 5.43
N VAL A 833 12.90 13.16 6.17
CA VAL A 833 12.15 12.09 6.86
C VAL A 833 11.30 12.67 7.99
N THR A 834 11.85 13.57 8.80
CA THR A 834 11.11 14.19 9.91
C THR A 834 9.89 14.96 9.40
N GLU A 835 10.01 15.71 8.31
CA GLU A 835 8.86 16.39 7.69
C GLU A 835 7.82 15.42 7.12
N ALA A 836 8.26 14.30 6.54
CA ALA A 836 7.35 13.23 6.11
C ALA A 836 6.65 12.57 7.31
N ALA A 837 7.37 12.30 8.40
CA ALA A 837 6.84 11.71 9.62
C ALA A 837 5.79 12.62 10.28
N LYS A 838 6.05 13.94 10.38
CA LYS A 838 5.07 14.92 10.86
C LYS A 838 3.79 14.90 10.02
N LYS A 839 3.89 14.90 8.69
CA LYS A 839 2.71 14.82 7.80
C LYS A 839 1.92 13.53 7.99
N LEU A 840 2.59 12.41 8.24
CA LEU A 840 1.94 11.13 8.51
C LEU A 840 1.27 11.10 9.90
N ASP A 841 1.90 11.72 10.91
CA ASP A 841 1.36 11.82 12.28
C ASP A 841 0.13 12.74 12.33
N MET A 842 0.17 13.89 11.63
CA MET A 842 -0.97 14.79 11.45
C MET A 842 -2.20 14.09 10.83
N ASN A 843 -1.97 13.08 9.97
CA ASN A 843 -3.02 12.28 9.33
C ASN A 843 -3.32 10.97 10.08
N GLU A 844 -2.90 10.84 11.35
CA GLU A 844 -3.10 9.67 12.21
C GLU A 844 -2.57 8.34 11.62
N MET A 845 -1.65 8.38 10.65
CA MET A 845 -1.12 7.17 9.99
C MET A 845 0.04 6.54 10.77
N ILE A 846 0.82 7.38 11.46
CA ILE A 846 1.85 6.96 12.41
C ILE A 846 1.66 7.72 13.72
N ARG A 847 2.32 7.26 14.78
CA ARG A 847 2.58 8.03 16.00
C ARG A 847 4.06 8.41 15.97
N PHE A 848 4.34 9.71 15.95
CA PHE A 848 5.70 10.24 15.91
C PHE A 848 6.06 10.95 17.22
N ASP A 849 7.11 10.48 17.88
CA ASP A 849 7.71 11.17 19.02
C ASP A 849 8.86 12.05 18.53
N GLU A 850 8.63 13.36 18.45
CA GLU A 850 9.63 14.33 17.96
C GLU A 850 10.88 14.41 18.84
N ILE A 851 10.77 14.10 20.14
CA ILE A 851 11.88 14.24 21.09
C ILE A 851 12.85 13.08 20.91
N ASN A 852 12.32 11.86 20.89
CA ASN A 852 13.13 10.64 20.81
C ASN A 852 13.32 10.14 19.37
N GLY A 853 12.58 10.68 18.40
CA GLY A 853 12.64 10.26 17.00
C GLY A 853 12.03 8.88 16.73
N TYR A 854 11.21 8.34 17.63
CA TYR A 854 10.54 7.05 17.45
C TYR A 854 9.26 7.18 16.64
N VAL A 855 9.04 6.19 15.77
CA VAL A 855 7.83 6.10 14.93
C VAL A 855 7.14 4.76 15.14
N VAL A 856 5.82 4.79 15.29
CA VAL A 856 5.00 3.58 15.45
C VAL A 856 3.82 3.64 14.48
N SER A 857 3.58 2.54 13.76
CA SER A 857 2.44 2.48 12.84
C SER A 857 1.10 2.41 13.59
N THR A 858 0.13 3.23 13.18
CA THR A 858 -1.27 3.09 13.61
C THR A 858 -1.99 2.05 12.77
N ASP A 859 -3.19 1.63 13.19
CA ASP A 859 -4.03 0.76 12.36
C ASP A 859 -4.41 1.42 11.03
N LEU A 860 -4.59 2.75 11.00
CA LEU A 860 -4.84 3.49 9.77
C LEU A 860 -3.65 3.41 8.80
N GLY A 861 -2.42 3.61 9.30
CA GLY A 861 -1.20 3.46 8.50
C GLY A 861 -1.04 2.05 7.93
N ARG A 862 -1.33 1.01 8.73
CA ARG A 862 -1.34 -0.39 8.29
C ARG A 862 -2.38 -0.64 7.20
N ILE A 863 -3.60 -0.12 7.36
CA ILE A 863 -4.66 -0.26 6.35
C ILE A 863 -4.24 0.44 5.05
N ALA A 864 -3.76 1.68 5.12
CA ALA A 864 -3.30 2.42 3.94
C ALA A 864 -2.18 1.67 3.19
N SER A 865 -1.20 1.11 3.92
CA SER A 865 -0.13 0.29 3.34
C SER A 865 -0.67 -0.99 2.68
N ASN A 866 -1.54 -1.73 3.38
CA ASN A 866 -2.09 -3.01 2.92
C ASN A 866 -2.99 -2.90 1.67
N TYR A 867 -3.69 -1.78 1.52
CA TYR A 867 -4.58 -1.48 0.39
C TYR A 867 -3.97 -0.53 -0.65
N TYR A 868 -2.71 -0.14 -0.45
CA TYR A 868 -1.92 0.73 -1.34
C TYR A 868 -2.58 2.10 -1.57
N ILE A 869 -3.17 2.65 -0.53
CA ILE A 869 -3.89 3.94 -0.56
C ILE A 869 -2.89 5.07 -0.36
N ARG A 870 -3.06 6.12 -1.14
CA ARG A 870 -2.22 7.30 -1.06
C ARG A 870 -2.46 8.11 0.21
N TYR A 871 -1.41 8.70 0.76
CA TYR A 871 -1.50 9.55 1.95
C TYR A 871 -2.48 10.71 1.72
N GLU A 872 -2.50 11.30 0.52
CA GLU A 872 -3.42 12.40 0.19
C GLU A 872 -4.89 11.96 0.23
N THR A 873 -5.17 10.69 -0.08
CA THR A 873 -6.54 10.15 0.02
C THR A 873 -6.96 9.97 1.47
N ILE A 874 -6.05 9.54 2.35
CA ILE A 874 -6.31 9.46 3.80
C ILE A 874 -6.52 10.87 4.38
N GLU A 875 -5.70 11.83 3.97
CA GLU A 875 -5.88 13.24 4.31
C GLU A 875 -7.26 13.74 3.85
N ILE A 876 -7.73 13.37 2.65
CA ILE A 876 -9.07 13.73 2.21
C ILE A 876 -10.15 13.08 3.10
N PHE A 877 -9.99 11.81 3.47
CA PHE A 877 -10.97 11.09 4.28
C PHE A 877 -11.10 11.66 5.71
N LEU A 878 -10.00 12.16 6.28
CA LEU A 878 -9.96 12.71 7.64
C LEU A 878 -10.20 14.22 7.68
N ASN A 879 -9.50 14.97 6.82
CA ASN A 879 -9.32 16.42 6.93
C ASN A 879 -10.02 17.22 5.81
N SER A 880 -10.63 16.58 4.81
CA SER A 880 -10.96 17.34 3.59
C SER A 880 -11.94 18.49 3.79
N SER A 881 -11.68 19.50 2.96
CA SER A 881 -12.51 20.63 2.59
C SER A 881 -13.68 20.26 1.65
N THR A 882 -13.96 18.97 1.42
CA THR A 882 -15.10 18.51 0.61
C THR A 882 -16.35 18.32 1.48
N GLU A 883 -17.55 18.26 0.87
CA GLU A 883 -18.82 18.15 1.63
C GLU A 883 -18.92 16.89 2.51
N VAL A 884 -18.10 15.85 2.29
CA VAL A 884 -18.24 14.54 2.96
C VAL A 884 -16.91 14.10 3.59
N LYS A 885 -16.93 13.85 4.90
CA LYS A 885 -15.83 13.28 5.68
C LYS A 885 -16.22 11.91 6.24
N LEU A 886 -15.23 11.10 6.63
CA LEU A 886 -15.51 9.81 7.25
C LEU A 886 -16.11 10.00 8.66
N GLN A 887 -17.28 9.42 8.92
CA GLN A 887 -18.05 9.59 10.17
C GLN A 887 -18.62 8.25 10.66
N PRO A 888 -19.04 8.14 11.94
CA PRO A 888 -19.66 6.92 12.48
C PRO A 888 -20.98 6.54 11.81
N ILE A 889 -21.74 7.55 11.39
CA ILE A 889 -23.03 7.42 10.71
C ILE A 889 -22.80 7.90 9.28
N MET A 890 -22.89 6.96 8.33
CA MET A 890 -22.79 7.27 6.91
C MET A 890 -23.84 6.49 6.14
N THR A 891 -24.53 7.18 5.22
CA THR A 891 -25.44 6.56 4.26
C THR A 891 -24.67 6.08 3.02
N ASP A 892 -25.28 5.19 2.24
CA ASP A 892 -24.64 4.61 1.05
C ASP A 892 -24.18 5.67 0.03
N ASP A 893 -24.94 6.75 -0.13
CA ASP A 893 -24.60 7.87 -1.01
C ASP A 893 -23.39 8.66 -0.50
N MET A 894 -23.26 8.86 0.82
CA MET A 894 -22.10 9.50 1.43
C MET A 894 -20.84 8.64 1.24
N ILE A 895 -20.94 7.31 1.44
CA ILE A 895 -19.80 6.40 1.26
C ILE A 895 -19.33 6.40 -0.21
N LEU A 896 -20.26 6.33 -1.17
CA LEU A 896 -19.90 6.42 -2.58
C LEU A 896 -19.29 7.78 -2.95
N MET A 897 -19.79 8.87 -2.37
CA MET A 897 -19.22 10.20 -2.61
C MET A 897 -17.82 10.34 -2.00
N LEU A 898 -17.60 9.81 -0.80
CA LEU A 898 -16.30 9.78 -0.14
C LEU A 898 -15.29 8.98 -0.97
N ILE A 899 -15.68 7.80 -1.47
CA ILE A 899 -14.80 7.02 -2.35
C ILE A 899 -14.52 7.81 -3.63
N ALA A 900 -15.53 8.46 -4.23
CA ALA A 900 -15.37 9.21 -5.47
C ALA A 900 -14.44 10.43 -5.36
N SER A 901 -14.21 10.98 -4.16
CA SER A 901 -13.26 12.08 -3.91
C SER A 901 -11.81 11.62 -3.74
N ALA A 902 -11.55 10.31 -3.72
CA ALA A 902 -10.21 9.76 -3.57
C ALA A 902 -9.26 10.25 -4.66
N THR A 903 -8.03 10.58 -4.29
CA THR A 903 -7.06 11.16 -5.23
C THR A 903 -6.77 10.20 -6.38
N GLU A 904 -6.84 8.88 -6.19
CA GLU A 904 -6.68 7.83 -7.21
C GLU A 904 -7.46 8.09 -8.50
N PHE A 905 -8.58 8.83 -8.41
CA PHE A 905 -9.41 9.19 -9.56
C PHE A 905 -9.00 10.50 -10.25
N SER A 906 -7.90 11.15 -9.85
CA SER A 906 -7.42 12.40 -10.45
C SER A 906 -7.08 12.30 -11.95
N GLN A 907 -6.89 11.08 -12.46
CA GLN A 907 -6.67 10.82 -13.89
C GLN A 907 -7.96 10.82 -14.73
N VAL A 908 -9.13 10.73 -14.10
CA VAL A 908 -10.43 10.75 -14.79
C VAL A 908 -10.73 12.17 -15.27
N LYS A 909 -11.11 12.30 -16.54
CA LYS A 909 -11.41 13.59 -17.16
C LYS A 909 -12.88 13.75 -17.47
N LEU A 910 -13.33 15.00 -17.52
CA LEU A 910 -14.61 15.36 -18.10
C LEU A 910 -14.43 15.61 -19.60
N ARG A 911 -15.30 15.04 -20.42
CA ARG A 911 -15.33 15.25 -21.87
C ARG A 911 -16.77 15.58 -22.28
N ASP A 912 -16.92 16.61 -23.11
CA ASP A 912 -18.25 17.08 -23.53
C ASP A 912 -18.99 16.03 -24.37
N GLU A 913 -18.25 15.26 -25.19
CA GLU A 913 -18.80 14.18 -26.04
C GLU A 913 -19.45 13.05 -25.24
N GLU A 914 -19.08 12.87 -23.98
CA GLU A 914 -19.59 11.81 -23.09
C GLU A 914 -20.74 12.30 -22.20
N PHE A 915 -20.98 13.62 -22.14
CA PHE A 915 -21.87 14.22 -21.16
C PHE A 915 -23.33 13.79 -21.35
N ALA A 916 -23.79 13.66 -22.61
CA ALA A 916 -25.14 13.19 -22.91
C ALA A 916 -25.37 11.75 -22.41
N GLU A 917 -24.41 10.85 -22.65
CA GLU A 917 -24.48 9.47 -22.15
C GLU A 917 -24.38 9.42 -20.61
N LEU A 918 -23.56 10.27 -20.00
CA LEU A 918 -23.49 10.38 -18.54
C LEU A 918 -24.81 10.82 -17.91
N GLN A 919 -25.57 11.70 -18.56
CA GLN A 919 -26.92 12.08 -18.12
C GLN A 919 -27.90 10.91 -18.24
N GLU A 920 -27.84 10.13 -19.33
CA GLU A 920 -28.64 8.90 -19.47
C GLU A 920 -28.33 7.90 -18.35
N LEU A 921 -27.05 7.69 -18.03
CA LEU A 921 -26.60 6.79 -16.97
C LEU A 921 -27.02 7.29 -15.58
N ALA A 922 -26.97 8.61 -15.34
CA ALA A 922 -27.40 9.21 -14.08
C ALA A 922 -28.89 8.94 -13.78
N ASN A 923 -29.74 8.86 -14.81
CA ASN A 923 -31.15 8.52 -14.63
C ASN A 923 -31.38 7.04 -14.24
N ILE A 924 -30.42 6.16 -14.52
CA ILE A 924 -30.45 4.72 -14.17
C ILE A 924 -29.89 4.49 -12.75
N CYS A 925 -29.13 5.44 -12.21
CA CYS A 925 -28.50 5.35 -10.90
C CYS A 925 -29.55 5.35 -9.77
N PRO A 926 -29.58 4.32 -8.89
CA PRO A 926 -30.55 4.26 -7.80
C PRO A 926 -30.36 5.36 -6.75
N LEU A 927 -29.11 5.77 -6.50
CA LEU A 927 -28.79 6.83 -5.53
C LEU A 927 -28.65 8.15 -6.28
N ARG A 928 -29.55 9.09 -5.97
CA ARG A 928 -29.64 10.37 -6.68
C ARG A 928 -28.37 11.19 -6.52
N LEU A 929 -27.77 11.56 -7.64
CA LEU A 929 -26.64 12.49 -7.67
C LEU A 929 -27.16 13.92 -7.43
N LYS A 930 -26.47 14.71 -6.58
CA LYS A 930 -26.81 16.13 -6.38
C LYS A 930 -26.69 16.90 -7.70
N ARG A 931 -27.50 17.93 -7.88
CA ARG A 931 -27.49 18.78 -9.11
C ARG A 931 -26.12 19.42 -9.30
N GLY A 932 -25.62 19.45 -10.54
CA GLY A 932 -24.31 20.02 -10.88
C GLY A 932 -23.11 19.13 -10.53
N VAL A 933 -23.27 18.05 -9.77
CA VAL A 933 -22.14 17.17 -9.42
C VAL A 933 -21.66 16.37 -10.62
N LEU A 934 -22.51 16.07 -11.60
CA LEU A 934 -22.12 15.40 -12.86
C LEU A 934 -21.08 16.14 -13.70
N SER A 935 -20.97 17.47 -13.55
CA SER A 935 -19.91 18.26 -14.19
C SER A 935 -18.63 18.31 -13.36
N THR A 936 -18.51 17.47 -12.32
CA THR A 936 -17.29 17.29 -11.52
C THR A 936 -16.73 15.89 -11.72
N VAL A 937 -15.42 15.72 -11.51
CA VAL A 937 -14.78 14.41 -11.58
C VAL A 937 -15.42 13.45 -10.56
N CYS A 938 -15.64 13.89 -9.33
CA CYS A 938 -16.27 13.08 -8.28
C CYS A 938 -17.66 12.59 -8.69
N GLY A 939 -18.49 13.45 -9.28
CA GLY A 939 -19.82 13.04 -9.76
C GLY A 939 -19.79 12.08 -10.93
N LYS A 940 -18.86 12.27 -11.87
CA LYS A 940 -18.63 11.32 -12.96
C LYS A 940 -18.22 9.95 -12.40
N VAL A 941 -17.29 9.91 -11.46
CA VAL A 941 -16.83 8.68 -10.81
C VAL A 941 -17.96 7.99 -10.05
N ASN A 942 -18.76 8.75 -9.29
CA ASN A 942 -19.94 8.22 -8.58
C ASN A 942 -20.97 7.62 -9.56
N CYS A 943 -21.30 8.34 -10.63
CA CYS A 943 -22.18 7.83 -11.70
C CYS A 943 -21.63 6.52 -12.29
N LEU A 944 -20.33 6.46 -12.58
CA LEU A 944 -19.69 5.26 -13.14
C LEU A 944 -19.67 4.07 -12.16
N MET A 945 -19.49 4.31 -10.86
CA MET A 945 -19.60 3.26 -9.84
C MET A 945 -21.02 2.70 -9.76
N GLN A 946 -22.03 3.57 -9.72
CA GLN A 946 -23.43 3.14 -9.68
C GLN A 946 -23.85 2.43 -10.97
N ALA A 947 -23.45 2.96 -12.14
CA ALA A 947 -23.67 2.33 -13.44
C ALA A 947 -23.04 0.93 -13.51
N HIS A 948 -21.87 0.75 -12.89
CA HIS A 948 -21.23 -0.55 -12.78
C HIS A 948 -22.05 -1.55 -11.96
N ILE A 949 -22.50 -1.15 -10.76
CA ILE A 949 -23.32 -2.02 -9.90
C ILE A 949 -24.64 -2.38 -10.60
N SER A 950 -25.24 -1.42 -11.32
CA SER A 950 -26.46 -1.61 -12.11
C SER A 950 -26.28 -2.40 -13.42
N ARG A 951 -25.04 -2.75 -13.80
CA ARG A 951 -24.71 -3.38 -15.10
C ARG A 951 -25.23 -2.58 -16.31
N ALA A 952 -25.20 -1.25 -16.22
CA ALA A 952 -25.66 -0.38 -17.29
C ALA A 952 -24.75 -0.50 -18.53
N GLY A 953 -25.37 -0.50 -19.72
CA GLY A 953 -24.65 -0.62 -20.98
C GLY A 953 -24.00 0.71 -21.39
N ILE A 954 -22.67 0.77 -21.33
CA ILE A 954 -21.89 1.93 -21.80
C ILE A 954 -21.56 1.73 -23.28
N ARG A 955 -21.96 2.70 -24.12
CA ARG A 955 -21.74 2.76 -25.57
C ARG A 955 -20.39 3.38 -25.91
N THR A 956 -20.01 4.46 -25.23
CA THR A 956 -18.76 5.17 -25.55
C THR A 956 -17.54 4.44 -25.01
N TYR A 957 -16.57 4.13 -25.87
CA TYR A 957 -15.37 3.36 -25.51
C TYR A 957 -14.46 4.05 -24.49
N SER A 958 -14.34 5.39 -24.56
CA SER A 958 -13.55 6.15 -23.57
C SER A 958 -14.17 6.06 -22.18
N LEU A 959 -15.49 6.21 -22.08
CA LEU A 959 -16.25 6.06 -20.83
C LEU A 959 -16.19 4.63 -20.30
N LEU A 960 -16.23 3.62 -21.17
CA LEU A 960 -16.06 2.22 -20.79
C LEU A 960 -14.67 1.95 -20.20
N SER A 961 -13.61 2.52 -20.80
CA SER A 961 -12.25 2.41 -20.28
C SER A 961 -12.09 3.08 -18.92
N GLU A 962 -12.72 4.23 -18.70
CA GLU A 962 -12.69 4.92 -17.41
C GLU A 962 -13.52 4.19 -16.36
N SER A 963 -14.66 3.62 -16.74
CA SER A 963 -15.45 2.76 -15.85
C SER A 963 -14.61 1.58 -15.34
N GLN A 964 -13.85 0.91 -16.21
CA GLN A 964 -12.93 -0.17 -15.80
C GLN A 964 -11.83 0.31 -14.85
N PHE A 965 -11.27 1.50 -15.09
CA PHE A 965 -10.27 2.10 -14.20
C PHE A 965 -10.86 2.44 -12.83
N VAL A 966 -12.08 3.00 -12.79
CA VAL A 966 -12.81 3.30 -11.56
C VAL A 966 -13.03 2.01 -10.77
N GLN A 967 -13.60 0.99 -11.41
CA GLN A 967 -13.87 -0.32 -10.79
C GLN A 967 -12.61 -0.95 -10.15
N GLY A 968 -11.47 -0.89 -10.85
CA GLY A 968 -10.21 -1.45 -10.35
C GLY A 968 -9.69 -0.81 -9.06
N ASN A 969 -10.07 0.44 -8.78
CA ASN A 969 -9.70 1.16 -7.56
C ASN A 969 -10.83 1.21 -6.51
N SER A 970 -12.09 1.19 -6.92
CA SER A 970 -13.24 1.28 -6.00
C SER A 970 -13.31 0.10 -5.02
N ASP A 971 -13.05 -1.15 -5.44
CA ASP A 971 -13.08 -2.33 -4.54
C ASP A 971 -12.06 -2.19 -3.40
N ARG A 972 -10.82 -1.80 -3.71
CA ARG A 972 -9.76 -1.64 -2.69
C ARG A 972 -10.02 -0.47 -1.75
N LEU A 973 -10.51 0.66 -2.28
CA LEU A 973 -10.84 1.84 -1.48
C LEU A 973 -12.02 1.57 -0.54
N CYS A 974 -13.07 0.93 -1.04
CA CYS A 974 -14.25 0.58 -0.25
C CYS A 974 -13.91 -0.42 0.88
N ARG A 975 -13.08 -1.43 0.59
CA ARG A 975 -12.58 -2.36 1.61
C ARG A 975 -11.72 -1.68 2.66
N ALA A 976 -10.91 -0.71 2.29
CA ALA A 976 -10.13 0.05 3.26
C ALA A 976 -11.01 0.93 4.14
N VAL A 977 -12.02 1.61 3.57
CA VAL A 977 -13.02 2.36 4.34
C VAL A 977 -13.73 1.45 5.34
N PHE A 978 -14.11 0.24 4.92
CA PHE A 978 -14.65 -0.78 5.82
C PHE A 978 -13.70 -1.13 6.97
N GLU A 979 -12.43 -1.42 6.69
CA GLU A 979 -11.44 -1.77 7.72
C GLU A 979 -11.15 -0.59 8.67
N ILE A 980 -11.15 0.66 8.16
CA ILE A 980 -11.00 1.86 8.99
C ILE A 980 -12.20 1.99 9.94
N ALA A 981 -13.42 1.89 9.41
CA ALA A 981 -14.64 1.96 10.22
C ALA A 981 -14.71 0.82 11.24
N LEU A 982 -14.32 -0.40 10.86
CA LEU A 982 -14.25 -1.57 11.73
C LEU A 982 -13.26 -1.35 12.89
N LYS A 983 -12.08 -0.79 12.63
CA LYS A 983 -11.08 -0.49 13.66
C LYS A 983 -11.47 0.66 14.57
N LYS A 984 -12.23 1.64 14.06
CA LYS A 984 -12.83 2.71 14.87
C LYS A 984 -14.08 2.24 15.64
N GLY A 985 -14.57 1.03 15.38
CA GLY A 985 -15.75 0.46 16.03
C GLY A 985 -17.08 1.01 15.51
N TRP A 986 -17.13 1.64 14.34
CA TRP A 986 -18.35 2.27 13.80
C TRP A 986 -19.23 1.25 13.08
N ALA A 987 -20.29 0.77 13.73
CA ALA A 987 -21.09 -0.36 13.24
C ALA A 987 -21.80 -0.06 11.90
N GLN A 988 -22.55 1.04 11.82
CA GLN A 988 -23.29 1.43 10.63
C GLN A 988 -22.36 1.72 9.44
N ALA A 989 -21.31 2.51 9.64
CA ALA A 989 -20.35 2.83 8.58
C ALA A 989 -19.59 1.58 8.09
N ALA A 990 -19.18 0.68 9.01
CA ALA A 990 -18.52 -0.57 8.65
C ALA A 990 -19.47 -1.49 7.86
N ASN A 991 -20.71 -1.66 8.31
CA ASN A 991 -21.69 -2.48 7.60
C ASN A 991 -21.99 -1.91 6.20
N GLY A 992 -22.25 -0.60 6.08
CA GLY A 992 -22.49 0.08 4.81
C GLY A 992 -21.32 -0.06 3.84
N ALA A 993 -20.09 0.17 4.31
CA ALA A 993 -18.89 0.01 3.48
C ALA A 993 -18.67 -1.45 3.05
N LEU A 994 -18.89 -2.43 3.93
CA LEU A 994 -18.77 -3.85 3.59
C LEU A 994 -19.81 -4.28 2.54
N VAL A 995 -21.05 -3.80 2.69
CA VAL A 995 -22.14 -4.06 1.77
C VAL A 995 -21.84 -3.45 0.40
N LEU A 996 -21.41 -2.18 0.35
CA LEU A 996 -21.01 -1.53 -0.91
C LEU A 996 -19.80 -2.20 -1.57
N ALA A 997 -18.82 -2.67 -0.79
CA ALA A 997 -17.71 -3.44 -1.33
C ALA A 997 -18.19 -4.73 -2.01
N LYS A 998 -19.16 -5.44 -1.40
CA LYS A 998 -19.81 -6.62 -2.02
C LYS A 998 -20.62 -6.23 -3.26
N CYS A 999 -21.33 -5.09 -3.24
CA CYS A 999 -22.09 -4.60 -4.39
C CYS A 999 -21.18 -4.30 -5.58
N LEU A 1000 -20.02 -3.67 -5.34
CA LEU A 1000 -19.00 -3.39 -6.35
C LEU A 1000 -18.37 -4.68 -6.90
N ASP A 1001 -17.99 -5.63 -6.04
CA ASP A 1001 -17.36 -6.90 -6.45
C ASP A 1001 -18.33 -7.82 -7.22
N ARG A 1002 -19.61 -7.86 -6.82
CA ARG A 1002 -20.63 -8.76 -7.41
C ARG A 1002 -21.51 -8.11 -8.47
N GLN A 1003 -21.48 -6.79 -8.61
CA GLN A 1003 -22.35 -6.01 -9.50
C GLN A 1003 -23.84 -6.28 -9.24
N ILE A 1004 -24.23 -6.21 -7.97
CA ILE A 1004 -25.60 -6.47 -7.50
C ILE A 1004 -25.91 -5.48 -6.37
N TRP A 1005 -27.07 -4.83 -6.44
CA TRP A 1005 -27.57 -3.97 -5.37
C TRP A 1005 -28.23 -4.78 -4.25
N VAL A 1006 -28.27 -4.20 -3.04
CA VAL A 1006 -28.84 -4.85 -1.84
C VAL A 1006 -30.31 -5.21 -2.01
N PHE A 1007 -31.08 -4.40 -2.73
CA PHE A 1007 -32.51 -4.62 -2.98
C PHE A 1007 -32.78 -5.65 -4.10
N GLN A 1008 -31.75 -6.15 -4.79
CA GLN A 1008 -31.88 -7.17 -5.82
C GLN A 1008 -31.75 -8.59 -5.24
N THR A 1009 -32.24 -9.60 -5.95
CA THR A 1009 -32.17 -10.97 -5.44
C THR A 1009 -30.73 -11.51 -5.43
N PRO A 1010 -30.26 -12.16 -4.34
CA PRO A 1010 -28.93 -12.77 -4.28
C PRO A 1010 -28.71 -13.86 -5.34
N LEU A 1011 -29.79 -14.43 -5.91
CA LEU A 1011 -29.74 -15.41 -7.00
C LEU A 1011 -29.04 -14.88 -8.26
N ARG A 1012 -28.90 -13.55 -8.42
CA ARG A 1012 -28.10 -12.93 -9.49
C ARG A 1012 -26.62 -13.31 -9.46
N GLN A 1013 -26.12 -13.87 -8.35
CA GLN A 1013 -24.74 -14.37 -8.23
C GLN A 1013 -24.53 -15.72 -8.95
N LEU A 1014 -25.60 -16.42 -9.33
CA LEU A 1014 -25.56 -17.75 -9.92
C LEU A 1014 -25.78 -17.64 -11.44
N ASP A 1015 -24.69 -17.78 -12.20
CA ASP A 1015 -24.68 -17.56 -13.66
C ASP A 1015 -25.56 -18.54 -14.47
N PHE A 1016 -25.91 -19.69 -13.90
CA PHE A 1016 -26.74 -20.69 -14.58
C PHE A 1016 -28.25 -20.36 -14.54
N ILE A 1017 -28.67 -19.36 -13.76
CA ILE A 1017 -30.07 -18.95 -13.66
C ILE A 1017 -30.41 -17.95 -14.77
N ARG A 1018 -31.49 -18.22 -15.50
CA ARG A 1018 -31.97 -17.30 -16.55
C ARG A 1018 -32.41 -15.97 -15.96
N MET A 1019 -31.99 -14.87 -16.58
CA MET A 1019 -32.37 -13.51 -16.18
C MET A 1019 -33.89 -13.27 -16.22
N ASP A 1020 -34.61 -13.95 -17.10
CA ASP A 1020 -36.08 -13.90 -17.14
C ASP A 1020 -36.71 -14.34 -15.82
N TRP A 1021 -36.16 -15.37 -15.18
CA TRP A 1021 -36.67 -15.91 -13.91
C TRP A 1021 -36.32 -14.99 -12.75
N ILE A 1022 -35.10 -14.45 -12.73
CA ILE A 1022 -34.66 -13.43 -11.77
C ILE A 1022 -35.58 -12.21 -11.83
N ASN A 1023 -35.86 -11.69 -13.03
CA ASN A 1023 -36.74 -10.54 -13.21
C ASN A 1023 -38.17 -10.82 -12.72
N LYS A 1024 -38.69 -12.06 -12.86
CA LYS A 1024 -39.99 -12.45 -12.30
C LYS A 1024 -39.99 -12.46 -10.77
N ILE A 1025 -38.92 -12.98 -10.16
CA ILE A 1025 -38.74 -13.00 -8.69
C ILE A 1025 -38.72 -11.57 -8.14
N GLU A 1026 -37.96 -10.69 -8.78
CA GLU A 1026 -37.83 -9.28 -8.36
C GLU A 1026 -39.12 -8.48 -8.58
N ARG A 1027 -39.84 -8.69 -9.69
CA ARG A 1027 -41.16 -8.07 -9.92
C ARG A 1027 -42.19 -8.47 -8.86
N LYS A 1028 -42.10 -9.70 -8.35
CA LYS A 1028 -42.97 -10.20 -7.26
C LYS A 1028 -42.45 -9.83 -5.87
N ASN A 1029 -41.29 -9.18 -5.77
CA ASN A 1029 -40.63 -8.78 -4.52
C ASN A 1029 -40.49 -9.93 -3.50
N LEU A 1030 -40.19 -11.14 -3.99
CA LEU A 1030 -40.04 -12.33 -3.13
C LEU A 1030 -38.71 -12.28 -2.39
N ARG A 1031 -38.76 -12.38 -1.06
CA ARG A 1031 -37.56 -12.41 -0.20
C ARG A 1031 -36.93 -13.80 -0.21
N TYR A 1032 -35.65 -13.86 0.14
CA TYR A 1032 -34.89 -15.11 0.22
C TYR A 1032 -35.58 -16.18 1.07
N TYR A 1033 -36.01 -15.84 2.29
CA TYR A 1033 -36.65 -16.79 3.22
C TYR A 1033 -37.93 -17.41 2.63
N GLN A 1034 -38.74 -16.62 1.93
CA GLN A 1034 -39.95 -17.11 1.26
C GLN A 1034 -39.60 -18.12 0.17
N LEU A 1035 -38.53 -17.89 -0.59
CA LEU A 1035 -38.07 -18.83 -1.63
C LEU A 1035 -37.46 -20.11 -1.03
N TYR A 1036 -36.88 -20.02 0.17
CA TYR A 1036 -36.25 -21.16 0.85
C TYR A 1036 -37.28 -22.17 1.36
N GLU A 1037 -38.41 -21.69 1.88
CA GLU A 1037 -39.52 -22.48 2.42
C GLU A 1037 -40.37 -23.16 1.34
N MET A 1038 -40.50 -22.56 0.17
CA MET A 1038 -41.33 -23.11 -0.93
C MET A 1038 -40.78 -24.43 -1.49
N SER A 1039 -41.69 -25.31 -1.86
CA SER A 1039 -41.40 -26.56 -2.55
C SER A 1039 -41.07 -26.36 -4.04
N GLU A 1040 -40.40 -27.33 -4.66
CA GLU A 1040 -40.08 -27.31 -6.10
C GLU A 1040 -41.32 -27.05 -6.98
N LYS A 1041 -42.46 -27.65 -6.61
CA LYS A 1041 -43.72 -27.52 -7.35
C LYS A 1041 -44.33 -26.14 -7.22
N GLU A 1042 -44.30 -25.56 -6.03
CA GLU A 1042 -44.80 -24.20 -5.77
C GLU A 1042 -43.96 -23.15 -6.49
N LEU A 1043 -42.63 -23.27 -6.44
CA LEU A 1043 -41.72 -22.39 -7.16
C LEU A 1043 -41.97 -22.45 -8.68
N GLY A 1044 -42.10 -23.66 -9.22
CA GLY A 1044 -42.38 -23.87 -10.64
C GLY A 1044 -43.72 -23.28 -11.08
N SER A 1045 -44.78 -23.48 -10.28
CA SER A 1045 -46.12 -22.94 -10.55
C SER A 1045 -46.15 -21.41 -10.43
N MET A 1046 -45.57 -20.86 -9.36
CA MET A 1046 -45.62 -19.44 -9.04
C MET A 1046 -44.83 -18.59 -10.03
N LEU A 1047 -43.66 -19.06 -10.47
CA LEU A 1047 -42.77 -18.31 -11.36
C LEU A 1047 -42.91 -18.73 -12.83
N ASN A 1048 -43.66 -19.79 -13.12
CA ASN A 1048 -43.79 -20.39 -14.44
C ASN A 1048 -42.39 -20.65 -15.05
N CYS A 1049 -41.63 -21.49 -14.35
CA CYS A 1049 -40.23 -21.83 -14.65
C CYS A 1049 -39.91 -23.26 -14.17
N ASP A 1050 -38.67 -23.71 -14.41
CA ASP A 1050 -38.19 -24.94 -13.81
C ASP A 1050 -37.90 -24.72 -12.31
N GLY A 1051 -38.90 -25.06 -11.49
CA GLY A 1051 -38.86 -24.91 -10.04
C GLY A 1051 -37.75 -25.72 -9.36
N ARG A 1052 -37.31 -26.83 -9.97
CA ARG A 1052 -36.21 -27.65 -9.44
C ARG A 1052 -34.88 -26.90 -9.45
N THR A 1053 -34.57 -26.22 -10.56
CA THR A 1053 -33.35 -25.39 -10.66
C THR A 1053 -33.33 -24.25 -9.64
N ILE A 1054 -34.46 -23.57 -9.44
CA ILE A 1054 -34.54 -22.45 -8.47
C ILE A 1054 -34.47 -22.99 -7.04
N TYR A 1055 -35.15 -24.10 -6.75
CA TYR A 1055 -35.09 -24.77 -5.44
C TYR A 1055 -33.67 -25.17 -5.05
N GLN A 1056 -32.91 -25.74 -6.00
CA GLN A 1056 -31.50 -26.07 -5.80
C GLN A 1056 -30.64 -24.81 -5.64
N ALA A 1057 -30.84 -23.80 -6.49
CA ALA A 1057 -30.10 -22.55 -6.44
C ALA A 1057 -30.23 -21.81 -5.11
N VAL A 1058 -31.44 -21.74 -4.55
CA VAL A 1058 -31.71 -21.07 -3.26
C VAL A 1058 -30.95 -21.75 -2.12
N ARG A 1059 -30.79 -23.09 -2.17
CA ARG A 1059 -30.03 -23.89 -1.18
C ARG A 1059 -28.52 -23.86 -1.39
N MET A 1060 -28.04 -23.36 -2.53
CA MET A 1060 -26.62 -23.11 -2.76
C MET A 1060 -26.15 -21.81 -2.11
N LEU A 1061 -27.06 -20.87 -1.82
CA LEU A 1061 -26.67 -19.58 -1.24
C LEU A 1061 -26.17 -19.79 0.21
N PRO A 1062 -25.02 -19.21 0.60
CA PRO A 1062 -24.48 -19.43 1.94
C PRO A 1062 -25.34 -18.78 3.03
N VAL A 1063 -25.94 -19.61 3.88
CA VAL A 1063 -26.71 -19.20 5.05
C VAL A 1063 -26.15 -19.86 6.31
N LEU A 1064 -26.09 -19.09 7.38
CA LEU A 1064 -25.62 -19.53 8.68
C LEU A 1064 -26.72 -19.33 9.71
N LEU A 1065 -27.00 -20.37 10.48
CA LEU A 1065 -27.78 -20.27 11.71
C LEU A 1065 -26.80 -19.93 12.84
N VAL A 1066 -27.14 -18.90 13.61
CA VAL A 1066 -26.29 -18.37 14.67
C VAL A 1066 -27.08 -18.40 15.98
N ASP A 1067 -26.65 -19.26 16.90
CA ASP A 1067 -27.18 -19.32 18.26
C ASP A 1067 -26.15 -18.72 19.22
N ALA A 1068 -26.57 -17.81 20.09
CA ALA A 1068 -25.69 -17.18 21.09
C ALA A 1068 -26.17 -17.53 22.50
N ALA A 1069 -25.29 -18.12 23.31
CA ALA A 1069 -25.51 -18.32 24.73
C ALA A 1069 -24.68 -17.31 25.52
N ILE A 1070 -25.36 -16.51 26.35
CA ILE A 1070 -24.76 -15.44 27.12
C ILE A 1070 -24.59 -15.88 28.57
N LYS A 1071 -23.39 -15.74 29.12
CA LYS A 1071 -23.10 -16.02 30.52
C LYS A 1071 -22.38 -14.83 31.16
N PRO A 1072 -22.96 -14.15 32.17
CA PRO A 1072 -22.23 -13.14 32.92
C PRO A 1072 -21.13 -13.83 33.74
N VAL A 1073 -19.91 -13.32 33.63
CA VAL A 1073 -18.76 -13.79 34.42
C VAL A 1073 -18.52 -12.84 35.60
N THR A 1074 -18.65 -11.53 35.37
CA THR A 1074 -18.67 -10.50 36.41
C THR A 1074 -19.70 -9.43 36.02
N SER A 1075 -19.90 -8.39 36.85
CA SER A 1075 -20.70 -7.21 36.51
C SER A 1075 -20.24 -6.48 35.25
N THR A 1076 -19.00 -6.73 34.83
CA THR A 1076 -18.34 -6.06 33.71
C THR A 1076 -17.92 -7.01 32.60
N ILE A 1077 -17.96 -8.32 32.83
CA ILE A 1077 -17.55 -9.34 31.87
C ILE A 1077 -18.75 -10.19 31.48
N ILE A 1078 -19.06 -10.20 30.18
CA ILE A 1078 -20.02 -11.14 29.60
C ILE A 1078 -19.28 -12.10 28.68
N GLN A 1079 -19.48 -13.38 28.88
CA GLN A 1079 -19.03 -14.43 27.96
C GLN A 1079 -20.15 -14.73 26.98
N VAL A 1080 -19.93 -14.45 25.70
CA VAL A 1080 -20.85 -14.80 24.61
C VAL A 1080 -20.31 -16.04 23.89
N SER A 1081 -21.03 -17.15 23.99
CA SER A 1081 -20.70 -18.39 23.28
C SER A 1081 -21.56 -18.49 22.03
N VAL A 1082 -20.95 -18.23 20.87
CA VAL A 1082 -21.64 -18.25 19.57
C VAL A 1082 -21.45 -19.61 18.89
N THR A 1083 -22.55 -20.30 18.62
CA THR A 1083 -22.59 -21.53 17.84
C THR A 1083 -23.07 -21.22 16.42
N VAL A 1084 -22.19 -21.41 15.45
CA VAL A 1084 -22.48 -21.15 14.03
C VAL A 1084 -22.68 -22.47 13.30
N THR A 1085 -23.89 -22.69 12.77
CA THR A 1085 -24.26 -23.89 12.03
C THR A 1085 -24.53 -23.52 10.56
N PRO A 1086 -23.76 -24.06 9.59
CA PRO A 1086 -24.02 -23.80 8.18
C PRO A 1086 -25.27 -24.54 7.69
N ASP A 1087 -26.22 -23.80 7.10
CA ASP A 1087 -27.48 -24.32 6.54
C ASP A 1087 -27.57 -24.04 5.02
N PHE A 1088 -26.63 -24.62 4.27
CA PHE A 1088 -26.60 -24.54 2.81
C PHE A 1088 -25.84 -25.72 2.23
N GLN A 1089 -26.02 -25.99 0.93
CA GLN A 1089 -25.35 -27.06 0.22
C GLN A 1089 -24.09 -26.56 -0.49
N TRP A 1090 -22.98 -27.27 -0.28
CA TRP A 1090 -21.71 -26.90 -0.91
C TRP A 1090 -21.65 -27.30 -2.38
N TYR A 1091 -21.59 -26.30 -3.25
CA TYR A 1091 -21.32 -26.48 -4.68
C TYR A 1091 -19.91 -26.02 -5.09
N ASP A 1092 -19.07 -26.93 -5.62
CA ASP A 1092 -17.65 -26.66 -5.91
C ASP A 1092 -17.43 -25.60 -7.00
N ASN A 1093 -18.34 -25.49 -7.98
CA ASN A 1093 -18.20 -24.50 -9.05
C ASN A 1093 -18.52 -23.07 -8.57
N PHE A 1094 -19.38 -22.93 -7.56
CA PHE A 1094 -19.81 -21.62 -7.05
C PHE A 1094 -18.96 -21.18 -5.85
N HIS A 1095 -18.78 -22.06 -4.87
CA HIS A 1095 -17.98 -21.77 -3.67
C HIS A 1095 -16.47 -21.99 -3.88
N GLY A 1096 -16.10 -22.69 -4.96
CA GLY A 1096 -14.74 -23.08 -5.27
C GLY A 1096 -14.37 -24.43 -4.63
N PRO A 1097 -13.50 -25.24 -5.28
CA PRO A 1097 -13.15 -26.57 -4.79
C PRO A 1097 -12.31 -26.56 -3.50
N MET A 1098 -11.68 -25.41 -3.15
CA MET A 1098 -10.77 -25.31 -2.00
C MET A 1098 -10.76 -23.95 -1.28
N ASN A 1099 -11.56 -22.96 -1.72
CA ASN A 1099 -11.67 -21.69 -1.01
C ASN A 1099 -12.66 -21.87 0.14
N GLY A 1100 -12.24 -21.65 1.38
CA GLY A 1100 -13.19 -21.51 2.47
C GLY A 1100 -13.95 -20.20 2.32
N LEU A 1101 -15.24 -20.19 2.66
CA LEU A 1101 -16.03 -18.97 2.76
C LEU A 1101 -15.63 -18.26 4.06
N VAL A 1102 -15.37 -16.96 3.98
CA VAL A 1102 -15.05 -16.12 5.13
C VAL A 1102 -16.31 -15.37 5.54
N PHE A 1103 -16.69 -15.50 6.80
CA PHE A 1103 -17.77 -14.76 7.41
C PHE A 1103 -17.23 -13.86 8.50
N TRP A 1104 -17.78 -12.66 8.60
CA TRP A 1104 -17.54 -11.75 9.71
C TRP A 1104 -18.66 -11.93 10.73
N ILE A 1105 -18.30 -12.07 12.00
CA ILE A 1105 -19.23 -12.06 13.11
C ILE A 1105 -18.99 -10.76 13.87
N PHE A 1106 -20.03 -9.96 14.02
CA PHE A 1106 -20.02 -8.72 14.80
C PHE A 1106 -20.89 -8.91 16.04
N VAL A 1107 -20.38 -8.45 17.18
CA VAL A 1107 -21.18 -8.19 18.38
C VAL A 1107 -21.22 -6.68 18.52
N GLU A 1108 -22.40 -6.10 18.33
CA GLU A 1108 -22.61 -4.66 18.30
C GLU A 1108 -23.56 -4.22 19.42
N ASP A 1109 -23.30 -3.01 19.91
CA ASP A 1109 -24.25 -2.25 20.71
C ASP A 1109 -25.11 -1.42 19.75
N ILE A 1110 -26.41 -1.70 19.75
CA ILE A 1110 -27.38 -1.08 18.84
C ILE A 1110 -27.61 0.38 19.20
N ASP A 1111 -27.54 0.72 20.49
CA ASP A 1111 -27.84 2.07 20.99
C ASP A 1111 -26.65 3.00 20.77
N GLU A 1112 -25.43 2.50 20.95
CA GLU A 1112 -24.20 3.29 20.79
C GLU A 1112 -23.62 3.25 19.36
N ASN A 1113 -24.21 2.48 18.43
CA ASN A 1113 -23.69 2.25 17.07
C ASN A 1113 -22.21 1.80 17.10
N PHE A 1114 -21.89 0.91 18.03
CA PHE A 1114 -20.52 0.54 18.35
C PHE A 1114 -20.27 -0.97 18.25
N ILE A 1115 -19.21 -1.36 17.55
CA ILE A 1115 -18.78 -2.76 17.46
C ILE A 1115 -17.95 -3.10 18.69
N LEU A 1116 -18.52 -3.92 19.59
CA LEU A 1116 -17.86 -4.40 20.80
C LEU A 1116 -16.82 -5.47 20.49
N HIS A 1117 -17.13 -6.37 19.54
CA HIS A 1117 -16.24 -7.43 19.12
C HIS A 1117 -16.46 -7.82 17.66
N HIS A 1118 -15.39 -8.20 16.97
CA HIS A 1118 -15.47 -8.78 15.64
C HIS A 1118 -14.50 -9.94 15.49
N ASP A 1119 -14.92 -10.98 14.77
CA ASP A 1119 -14.05 -12.12 14.41
C ASP A 1119 -14.37 -12.62 13.00
N GLN A 1120 -13.40 -13.32 12.40
CA GLN A 1120 -13.52 -13.95 11.08
C GLN A 1120 -13.61 -15.47 11.20
N VAL A 1121 -14.69 -16.04 10.67
CA VAL A 1121 -14.86 -17.50 10.61
C VAL A 1121 -14.66 -18.01 9.19
N LEU A 1122 -13.69 -18.92 9.03
CA LEU A 1122 -13.44 -19.63 7.78
C LEU A 1122 -14.19 -20.98 7.75
N LEU A 1123 -15.15 -21.09 6.83
CA LEU A 1123 -15.92 -22.29 6.55
C LEU A 1123 -15.41 -23.02 5.31
N SER A 1124 -14.78 -24.17 5.52
CA SER A 1124 -14.37 -25.08 4.44
C SER A 1124 -15.46 -26.08 4.11
N LYS A 1125 -15.46 -26.65 2.89
CA LYS A 1125 -16.35 -27.75 2.47
C LYS A 1125 -16.56 -28.85 3.53
N LYS A 1126 -15.51 -29.28 4.22
CA LYS A 1126 -15.57 -30.34 5.26
C LYS A 1126 -16.45 -29.98 6.47
N LYS A 1127 -16.70 -28.68 6.70
CA LYS A 1127 -17.49 -28.17 7.83
C LYS A 1127 -18.97 -27.95 7.46
N VAL A 1128 -19.32 -28.04 6.18
CA VAL A 1128 -20.69 -27.87 5.69
C VAL A 1128 -21.34 -29.24 5.60
N ARG A 1129 -22.59 -29.34 6.07
CA ARG A 1129 -23.38 -30.57 5.98
C ARG A 1129 -23.66 -30.87 4.49
N ASN A 1130 -23.38 -32.09 4.06
CA ASN A 1130 -23.91 -32.60 2.78
C ASN A 1130 -25.35 -33.07 2.98
#